data_AF-A0AAN8MPU3-F1
#
_entry.id   AF-A0AAN8MPU3-F1
#
_cell.length_a   1.000
_cell.length_b   1.000
_cell.length_c   1.000
_cell.angle_alpha   90.00
_cell.angle_beta   90.00
_cell.angle_gamma   90.00
#
_symmetry.space_group_name_H-M   'P 1'
#
loop_
_entity.id
_entity.type
_entity.pdbx_description
1 polymer ?
#
loop_
_entity_poly.entity_id
_entity_poly.type
_entity_poly.pdbx_seq_one_letter_code
_entity_poly.pdbx_strand_id
1 'polypeptide(L)'
;MPPLISFISTILLLVGVVCSIPINDAVDTEPNDGVLKPRAAPDNFWLTQMTHGSSPYAPANYPIFRNVKDYGAVGDGVTDDTDAINAAASAGGRCAGDCGSSSVLGAVVYFPSGTYKISKPIFQHYYTQFIGNPNDRPILKATANFKGIALIDSDFYIPGGDGAQWYINQSNFFRQIRNLILDITAMPPMVRDGDSAWMPTALHWQVAQATSLQNIHFIMSTEPGNNQTGIFMENGSGGFIGDLTFFGGQYGMKCGAQQFTARDLHFTSCITAIQMIWDWTWTWKNIHIYSCWVGIDVTGDGSANGQPIGSITVLDSSFASVPIAILTSGRTNINLDHVEIIDCNIVVGKPGGPTILAGGNRVITSWMTGRLYDAYDSKGTTFTGVPKYVPSKPAGLLDSSGNFFVRSKPQYQSLSASSFLNVKSAGAQGNGQADDTAAINTALQSGKIVFFPAGVYKVTNTINIPVGARIVGESWSQIMGTGSYFGDAENPKVMIKVGNPGDSGVIEIQDMIFTTSGPTAGAIIMQWNVKQSTQGSAAMWDSHIRIGGAAGTNLRATDCPKLTGSIKMDCRAASMLLHMTKQSSAYLENVWAWVADHDVDIFDQTQIDIYVARGVLIESTAPTWLWGTASEHSTLYQYQLSGASNVFMGLVQTESPYYQPSPLGPLPWSVTEGTTSQFTDDPTFIECLSSLDTDIDKCAVSWALRILDSSDIYAYGVGFYSWFQNYDQTCVPLENCQTRLIQTAFSEKIYLYGIATKGAQEAVSPTGSNLVAALQQDNQNGYTTSIAAWLPLAEPGSAALGKKRIPGSEWVFTQTAADNVRQFWTWGAFGDSYSAGPGAGKYTKEYIYKSRKDGQLKDCMIYNQNYPYQLFQYTSPASRDVLGSGTFLMNSCTGARNVAPPLSQGDPVTMTEQLKYLRGDEDFITLSIGGNDINFADMADACVFGFRKQNNGKCEHFHTAAAVALLPFGELRRILRQTYIWLINAYYNNGVYNNLQGRKPHFTIFVTGYMELFRVTPAPGTGTTNCDNINFKYKIVPGSVDQNPDSHPKLMTTTERQDWATLLSYLNTAIVNAISDVHAMGGPYANRLVYVDVDSEYENHRFCEGGVTEPAYFNTKSDFYLPSLISILNPFKEKRDGQHEEIDNEYNNITKRDTEVAGDIDVPSWVDEEFLLKSANSILGSTNAAQDIIEDASNANPSFNKRTMYDDLVRFAVGLVRTAHPTPAGFKHAKWALCDAICRRFPNTRNCPRNATNCV
;
A
#
# COMPACT_ATOMS: atom_id res chain seq x y z
N MET A 1 41.23 22.79 -56.03
CA MET A 1 39.76 22.90 -56.00
C MET A 1 39.00 21.78 -55.24
N PRO A 2 39.58 20.94 -54.36
CA PRO A 2 38.77 20.09 -53.46
C PRO A 2 38.24 20.75 -52.16
N PRO A 3 38.81 21.83 -51.59
CA PRO A 3 38.30 22.36 -50.32
C PRO A 3 37.00 23.18 -50.47
N LEU A 4 36.72 23.73 -51.67
CA LEU A 4 35.51 24.50 -51.91
C LEU A 4 34.25 23.62 -52.04
N ILE A 5 34.40 22.41 -52.60
CA ILE A 5 33.31 21.44 -52.73
C ILE A 5 33.01 20.81 -51.37
N SER A 6 34.03 20.52 -50.55
CA SER A 6 33.84 20.07 -49.16
C SER A 6 33.12 21.13 -48.34
N PHE A 7 33.50 22.40 -48.46
CA PHE A 7 32.87 23.51 -47.73
C PHE A 7 31.41 23.76 -48.17
N ILE A 8 31.12 23.68 -49.46
CA ILE A 8 29.76 23.81 -50.00
C ILE A 8 28.89 22.60 -49.63
N SER A 9 29.43 21.38 -49.61
CA SER A 9 28.72 20.18 -49.15
C SER A 9 28.43 20.24 -47.64
N THR A 10 29.33 20.76 -46.81
CA THR A 10 29.08 20.97 -45.37
C THR A 10 28.04 22.06 -45.15
N ILE A 11 28.04 23.14 -45.94
CA ILE A 11 26.99 24.18 -45.89
C ILE A 11 25.64 23.64 -46.37
N LEU A 12 25.59 22.82 -47.43
CA LEU A 12 24.35 22.20 -47.91
C LEU A 12 23.80 21.14 -46.95
N LEU A 13 24.67 20.41 -46.22
CA LEU A 13 24.24 19.55 -45.11
C LEU A 13 23.75 20.39 -43.91
N LEU A 14 24.43 21.49 -43.57
CA LEU A 14 23.96 22.42 -42.54
C LEU A 14 22.60 23.02 -42.89
N VAL A 15 22.40 23.48 -44.13
CA VAL A 15 21.12 24.04 -44.59
C VAL A 15 20.04 22.94 -44.67
N GLY A 16 20.40 21.71 -45.05
CA GLY A 16 19.50 20.56 -45.03
C GLY A 16 19.02 20.17 -43.63
N VAL A 17 19.90 20.22 -42.63
CA VAL A 17 19.59 19.95 -41.21
C VAL A 17 18.83 21.14 -40.58
N VAL A 18 19.22 22.38 -40.89
CA VAL A 18 18.52 23.59 -40.42
C VAL A 18 17.10 23.70 -41.00
N CYS A 19 16.86 23.24 -42.23
CA CYS A 19 15.53 23.24 -42.86
C CYS A 19 14.65 22.02 -42.52
N SER A 20 15.17 20.98 -41.85
CA SER A 20 14.40 19.81 -41.42
C SER A 20 14.03 19.82 -39.93
N ILE A 21 14.52 20.82 -39.18
CA ILE A 21 13.97 21.21 -37.88
C ILE A 21 12.75 22.10 -38.17
N PRO A 22 11.56 21.83 -37.61
CA PRO A 22 10.44 22.75 -37.71
C PRO A 22 10.72 23.96 -36.82
N ILE A 23 11.56 24.89 -37.28
CA ILE A 23 11.59 26.27 -36.79
C ILE A 23 10.44 26.98 -37.50
N ASN A 24 9.21 26.60 -37.18
CA ASN A 24 8.08 27.49 -37.40
C ASN A 24 8.01 28.38 -36.16
N ASP A 25 8.36 29.64 -36.39
CA ASP A 25 8.43 30.78 -35.47
C ASP A 25 9.79 31.08 -34.84
N ALA A 26 10.20 32.34 -35.07
CA ALA A 26 11.25 33.12 -34.40
C ALA A 26 12.67 33.10 -34.98
N VAL A 27 12.84 33.67 -36.18
CA VAL A 27 13.92 34.66 -36.43
C VAL A 27 13.38 35.76 -37.36
N ASP A 28 12.63 36.72 -36.83
CA ASP A 28 12.50 38.05 -37.47
C ASP A 28 13.58 38.94 -36.88
N THR A 29 14.79 38.84 -37.42
CA THR A 29 15.80 39.90 -37.30
C THR A 29 15.84 40.64 -38.62
N GLU A 30 14.91 41.57 -38.85
CA GLU A 30 15.09 42.55 -39.92
C GLU A 30 16.14 43.60 -39.50
N PRO A 31 17.05 43.99 -40.42
CA PRO A 31 17.86 45.18 -40.27
C PRO A 31 16.97 46.42 -40.18
N ASN A 32 17.45 47.41 -39.44
CA ASN A 32 16.72 48.62 -39.07
C ASN A 32 16.50 49.57 -40.27
N ASP A 33 15.51 49.27 -41.12
CA ASP A 33 15.18 50.03 -42.34
C ASP A 33 13.98 50.98 -42.12
N GLY A 34 13.93 51.74 -41.02
CA GLY A 34 13.08 52.95 -40.91
C GLY A 34 11.57 52.83 -41.20
N VAL A 35 10.99 51.63 -41.30
CA VAL A 35 9.56 51.40 -41.54
C VAL A 35 8.80 51.53 -40.22
N LEU A 36 7.70 52.29 -40.24
CA LEU A 36 6.78 52.45 -39.11
C LEU A 36 6.33 51.08 -38.61
N LYS A 37 6.58 50.79 -37.32
CA LYS A 37 6.13 49.55 -36.67
C LYS A 37 4.61 49.40 -36.81
N PRO A 38 4.08 48.21 -37.17
CA PRO A 38 2.65 47.95 -37.11
C PRO A 38 2.08 48.31 -35.74
N ARG A 39 0.87 48.88 -35.72
CA ARG A 39 0.14 49.13 -34.47
C ARG A 39 0.06 47.81 -33.69
N ALA A 40 0.45 47.82 -32.41
CA ALA A 40 0.36 46.64 -31.55
C ALA A 40 -1.03 45.97 -31.73
N ALA A 41 -1.04 44.68 -32.03
CA ALA A 41 -2.28 43.93 -32.16
C ALA A 41 -3.10 44.08 -30.86
N PRO A 42 -4.44 44.16 -30.92
CA PRO A 42 -5.25 44.14 -29.71
C PRO A 42 -4.94 42.87 -28.91
N ASP A 43 -4.71 43.00 -27.60
CA ASP A 43 -4.55 41.85 -26.72
C ASP A 43 -5.85 41.03 -26.71
N ASN A 44 -5.81 39.91 -27.40
CA ASN A 44 -6.95 39.03 -27.66
C ASN A 44 -6.80 37.67 -26.98
N PHE A 45 -5.83 37.51 -26.08
CA PHE A 45 -5.67 36.25 -25.37
C PHE A 45 -6.89 36.00 -24.48
N TRP A 46 -7.50 34.83 -24.61
CA TRP A 46 -8.81 34.54 -23.99
C TRP A 46 -8.86 34.85 -22.49
N LEU A 47 -7.75 34.62 -21.77
CA LEU A 47 -7.66 34.80 -20.32
C LEU A 47 -8.00 36.24 -19.89
N THR A 48 -7.57 37.25 -20.65
CA THR A 48 -7.78 38.68 -20.30
C THR A 48 -9.24 39.13 -20.44
N GLN A 49 -10.07 38.34 -21.12
CA GLN A 49 -11.48 38.62 -21.37
C GLN A 49 -12.41 37.84 -20.43
N MET A 50 -11.86 36.95 -19.59
CA MET A 50 -12.64 36.16 -18.66
C MET A 50 -13.00 36.95 -17.41
N THR A 51 -14.13 36.60 -16.80
CA THR A 51 -14.41 37.04 -15.42
C THR A 51 -13.56 36.22 -14.46
N HIS A 52 -12.65 36.89 -13.77
CA HIS A 52 -11.68 36.31 -12.84
C HIS A 52 -12.29 35.97 -11.47
N GLY A 53 -11.66 35.02 -10.78
CA GLY A 53 -12.13 34.45 -9.53
C GLY A 53 -11.65 35.17 -8.27
N SER A 54 -11.85 34.51 -7.13
CA SER A 54 -11.50 35.01 -5.80
C SER A 54 -11.05 33.86 -4.92
N SER A 55 -10.08 34.09 -4.04
CA SER A 55 -9.71 33.12 -2.99
C SER A 55 -10.62 33.32 -1.76
N PRO A 56 -11.50 32.36 -1.41
CA PRO A 56 -12.49 32.54 -0.34
C PRO A 56 -11.90 32.65 1.07
N TYR A 57 -10.64 32.26 1.24
CA TYR A 57 -9.91 32.31 2.51
C TYR A 57 -8.87 33.44 2.55
N ALA A 58 -8.78 34.26 1.50
CA ALA A 58 -7.96 35.47 1.47
C ALA A 58 -8.71 36.66 2.11
N PRO A 59 -8.02 37.77 2.42
CA PRO A 59 -8.68 39.02 2.80
C PRO A 59 -9.74 39.48 1.78
N ALA A 60 -10.75 40.21 2.25
CA ALA A 60 -11.80 40.74 1.38
C ALA A 60 -11.23 41.62 0.25
N ASN A 61 -11.81 41.49 -0.95
CA ASN A 61 -11.39 42.20 -2.17
C ASN A 61 -9.95 41.90 -2.64
N TYR A 62 -9.38 40.75 -2.25
CA TYR A 62 -8.07 40.33 -2.72
C TYR A 62 -8.08 40.10 -4.25
N PRO A 63 -7.25 40.81 -5.03
CA PRO A 63 -7.19 40.64 -6.49
C PRO A 63 -6.44 39.35 -6.83
N ILE A 64 -7.00 38.45 -7.65
CA ILE A 64 -6.27 37.26 -8.13
C ILE A 64 -5.54 37.56 -9.44
N PHE A 65 -6.28 38.08 -10.42
CA PHE A 65 -5.71 38.47 -11.70
C PHE A 65 -5.20 39.91 -11.64
N ARG A 66 -3.96 40.13 -12.08
CA ARG A 66 -3.32 41.45 -12.15
C ARG A 66 -2.70 41.62 -13.53
N ASN A 67 -3.20 42.57 -14.31
CA ASN A 67 -2.50 43.03 -15.50
C ASN A 67 -1.46 44.07 -15.09
N VAL A 68 -0.20 43.88 -15.43
CA VAL A 68 0.88 44.81 -15.01
C VAL A 68 0.64 46.25 -15.48
N LYS A 69 -0.09 46.46 -16.59
CA LYS A 69 -0.43 47.79 -17.10
C LYS A 69 -1.45 48.54 -16.21
N ASP A 70 -2.31 47.81 -15.48
CA ASP A 70 -3.23 48.40 -14.50
C ASP A 70 -2.50 48.97 -13.28
N TYR A 71 -1.24 48.54 -13.07
CA TYR A 71 -0.36 49.01 -12.00
C TYR A 71 0.67 50.03 -12.49
N GLY A 72 0.53 50.53 -13.73
CA GLY A 72 1.33 51.61 -14.28
C GLY A 72 2.49 51.18 -15.18
N ALA A 73 2.63 49.89 -15.49
CA ALA A 73 3.64 49.44 -16.45
C ALA A 73 3.27 49.94 -17.86
N VAL A 74 4.24 50.47 -18.59
CA VAL A 74 4.02 51.03 -19.93
C VAL A 74 4.33 49.99 -21.00
N GLY A 75 5.42 49.24 -20.86
CA GLY A 75 5.85 48.23 -21.83
C GLY A 75 6.36 48.81 -23.15
N ASP A 76 6.97 50.01 -23.13
CA ASP A 76 7.47 50.75 -24.29
C ASP A 76 8.98 50.54 -24.58
N GLY A 77 9.69 49.82 -23.72
CA GLY A 77 11.13 49.59 -23.77
C GLY A 77 11.99 50.77 -23.32
N VAL A 78 11.37 51.85 -22.84
CA VAL A 78 12.03 53.08 -22.41
C VAL A 78 11.79 53.34 -20.93
N THR A 79 10.53 53.31 -20.51
CA THR A 79 10.07 53.50 -19.13
C THR A 79 10.53 52.33 -18.27
N ASP A 80 11.07 52.63 -17.10
CA ASP A 80 11.43 51.60 -16.13
C ASP A 80 10.16 51.09 -15.43
N ASP A 81 9.74 49.88 -15.78
CA ASP A 81 8.50 49.25 -15.35
C ASP A 81 8.67 48.41 -14.07
N THR A 82 9.86 48.43 -13.45
CA THR A 82 10.20 47.58 -12.29
C THR A 82 9.21 47.73 -11.15
N ASP A 83 8.94 48.97 -10.74
CA ASP A 83 8.08 49.26 -9.58
C ASP A 83 6.62 48.92 -9.88
N ALA A 84 6.15 49.15 -11.11
CA ALA A 84 4.79 48.82 -11.52
C ALA A 84 4.55 47.29 -11.54
N ILE A 85 5.51 46.53 -12.06
CA ILE A 85 5.41 45.06 -12.08
C ILE A 85 5.48 44.49 -10.66
N ASN A 86 6.40 44.99 -9.81
CA ASN A 86 6.45 44.57 -8.41
C ASN A 86 5.21 44.99 -7.62
N ALA A 87 4.59 46.13 -7.93
CA ALA A 87 3.31 46.52 -7.37
C ALA A 87 2.19 45.54 -7.75
N ALA A 88 2.12 45.13 -9.02
CA ALA A 88 1.19 44.08 -9.47
C ALA A 88 1.46 42.74 -8.75
N ALA A 89 2.72 42.34 -8.65
CA ALA A 89 3.14 41.09 -8.05
C ALA A 89 2.91 40.99 -6.54
N SER A 90 2.88 42.12 -5.82
CA SER A 90 2.73 42.21 -4.35
C SER A 90 1.33 42.67 -3.90
N ALA A 91 0.48 43.12 -4.82
CA ALA A 91 -0.86 43.65 -4.52
C ALA A 91 -1.73 42.67 -3.71
N GLY A 92 -2.40 43.20 -2.69
CA GLY A 92 -3.29 42.43 -1.81
C GLY A 92 -2.63 41.90 -0.54
N GLY A 93 -1.41 42.33 -0.20
CA GLY A 93 -0.71 41.90 1.02
C GLY A 93 -0.32 40.42 0.95
N ARG A 94 0.49 40.08 -0.04
CA ARG A 94 0.83 38.69 -0.37
C ARG A 94 1.85 38.08 0.57
N CYS A 95 2.06 36.77 0.42
CA CYS A 95 3.05 36.02 1.17
C CYS A 95 4.47 36.38 0.70
N ALA A 96 5.17 37.21 1.46
CA ALA A 96 6.58 37.60 1.32
C ALA A 96 7.18 37.87 2.70
N GLY A 97 8.51 37.96 2.78
CA GLY A 97 9.22 38.15 4.06
C GLY A 97 8.92 37.00 5.01
N ASP A 98 8.53 37.32 6.25
CA ASP A 98 8.28 36.35 7.32
C ASP A 98 6.90 35.65 7.20
N CYS A 99 6.46 35.33 5.99
CA CYS A 99 5.20 34.61 5.75
C CYS A 99 5.36 33.08 5.81
N GLY A 100 6.52 32.55 5.38
CA GLY A 100 6.79 31.11 5.30
C GLY A 100 6.21 30.47 4.03
N SER A 101 4.89 30.31 3.95
CA SER A 101 4.17 29.78 2.79
C SER A 101 2.68 30.18 2.83
N SER A 102 1.95 29.97 1.72
CA SER A 102 0.51 30.23 1.70
C SER A 102 -0.21 29.44 0.61
N SER A 103 -1.40 28.93 0.95
CA SER A 103 -2.36 28.37 -0.02
C SER A 103 -3.49 29.33 -0.41
N VAL A 104 -3.63 30.46 0.30
CA VAL A 104 -4.77 31.38 0.16
C VAL A 104 -4.43 32.65 -0.63
N LEU A 105 -3.15 33.04 -0.70
CA LEU A 105 -2.68 34.30 -1.30
C LEU A 105 -2.15 34.13 -2.74
N GLY A 106 -2.93 33.44 -3.57
CA GLY A 106 -2.57 33.13 -4.95
C GLY A 106 -2.59 34.29 -5.94
N ALA A 107 -1.80 34.20 -7.01
CA ALA A 107 -1.76 35.27 -8.01
C ALA A 107 -1.56 34.81 -9.45
N VAL A 108 -2.28 35.46 -10.37
CA VAL A 108 -1.97 35.49 -11.79
C VAL A 108 -1.53 36.90 -12.16
N VAL A 109 -0.25 37.07 -12.45
CA VAL A 109 0.30 38.33 -12.96
C VAL A 109 0.48 38.20 -14.46
N TYR A 110 -0.31 38.96 -15.20
CA TYR A 110 -0.37 38.94 -16.64
C TYR A 110 0.45 40.07 -17.25
N PHE A 111 1.26 39.73 -18.25
CA PHE A 111 2.10 40.66 -19.00
C PHE A 111 1.56 40.78 -20.43
N PRO A 112 0.85 41.88 -20.77
CA PRO A 112 0.49 42.15 -22.16
C PRO A 112 1.73 42.32 -23.04
N SER A 113 1.57 42.24 -24.35
CA SER A 113 2.66 42.49 -25.29
C SER A 113 3.30 43.87 -25.09
N GLY A 114 4.62 43.90 -25.23
CA GLY A 114 5.45 45.07 -24.97
C GLY A 114 6.87 44.70 -24.55
N THR A 115 7.71 45.72 -24.41
CA THR A 115 9.04 45.60 -23.83
C THR A 115 9.05 46.32 -22.49
N TYR A 116 9.20 45.58 -21.40
CA TYR A 116 9.22 46.10 -20.04
C TYR A 116 10.67 46.24 -19.61
N LYS A 117 11.14 47.47 -19.41
CA LYS A 117 12.52 47.71 -19.00
C LYS A 117 12.62 47.59 -17.48
N ILE A 118 13.59 46.82 -17.00
CA ILE A 118 13.71 46.39 -15.61
C ILE A 118 15.10 46.75 -15.05
N SER A 119 15.17 47.40 -13.89
CA SER A 119 16.43 47.81 -13.24
C SER A 119 16.74 47.08 -11.93
N LYS A 120 15.77 46.38 -11.35
CA LYS A 120 15.93 45.53 -10.15
C LYS A 120 15.08 44.26 -10.26
N PRO A 121 15.27 43.24 -9.41
CA PRO A 121 14.52 42.00 -9.55
C PRO A 121 13.01 42.21 -9.45
N ILE A 122 12.29 41.45 -10.26
CA ILE A 122 10.86 41.24 -10.10
C ILE A 122 10.66 40.06 -9.16
N PHE A 123 10.08 40.31 -7.99
CA PHE A 123 9.89 39.30 -6.97
C PHE A 123 8.64 38.47 -7.27
N GLN A 124 8.84 37.21 -7.65
CA GLN A 124 7.75 36.27 -7.71
C GLN A 124 7.47 35.80 -6.27
N HIS A 125 6.39 36.28 -5.66
CA HIS A 125 6.02 35.86 -4.31
C HIS A 125 5.47 34.42 -4.32
N TYR A 126 5.26 33.81 -3.16
CA TYR A 126 4.71 32.45 -3.05
C TYR A 126 3.37 32.28 -3.80
N TYR A 127 3.07 31.10 -4.34
CA TYR A 127 1.78 30.81 -5.01
C TYR A 127 1.45 31.75 -6.21
N THR A 128 2.40 31.94 -7.14
CA THR A 128 2.27 32.92 -8.23
C THR A 128 2.48 32.33 -9.62
N GLN A 129 1.63 32.72 -10.55
CA GLN A 129 1.78 32.49 -11.99
C GLN A 129 2.12 33.80 -12.69
N PHE A 130 3.26 33.85 -13.38
CA PHE A 130 3.60 34.91 -14.34
C PHE A 130 3.26 34.42 -15.75
N ILE A 131 2.37 35.13 -16.43
CA ILE A 131 1.85 34.73 -17.74
C ILE A 131 2.01 35.89 -18.71
N GLY A 132 2.90 35.75 -19.69
CA GLY A 132 2.95 36.66 -20.83
C GLY A 132 1.89 36.36 -21.88
N ASN A 133 1.59 37.35 -22.72
CA ASN A 133 0.77 37.13 -23.92
C ASN A 133 1.43 36.09 -24.84
N PRO A 134 0.82 34.91 -25.06
CA PRO A 134 1.42 33.88 -25.94
C PRO A 134 1.37 34.25 -27.43
N ASN A 135 0.51 35.18 -27.85
CA ASN A 135 0.38 35.58 -29.27
C ASN A 135 1.45 36.60 -29.71
N ASP A 136 2.04 37.31 -28.75
CA ASP A 136 3.18 38.23 -28.96
C ASP A 136 3.88 38.39 -27.60
N ARG A 137 4.92 37.57 -27.40
CA ARG A 137 5.56 37.37 -26.09
C ARG A 137 6.20 38.66 -25.58
N PRO A 138 5.83 39.14 -24.38
CA PRO A 138 6.45 40.32 -23.79
C PRO A 138 7.93 40.08 -23.47
N ILE A 139 8.71 41.15 -23.61
CA ILE A 139 10.15 41.16 -23.33
C ILE A 139 10.38 41.84 -21.97
N LEU A 140 10.97 41.14 -21.01
CA LEU A 140 11.56 41.73 -19.81
C LEU A 140 13.03 42.02 -20.11
N LYS A 141 13.35 43.31 -20.27
CA LYS A 141 14.67 43.77 -20.71
C LYS A 141 15.42 44.42 -19.57
N ALA A 142 16.59 43.89 -19.22
CA ALA A 142 17.46 44.47 -18.22
C ALA A 142 17.97 45.86 -18.62
N THR A 143 18.11 46.77 -17.66
CA THR A 143 18.90 47.99 -17.83
C THR A 143 20.41 47.70 -17.78
N ALA A 144 21.21 48.59 -18.36
CA ALA A 144 22.67 48.49 -18.31
C ALA A 144 23.27 48.66 -16.90
N ASN A 145 22.50 49.21 -15.97
CA ASN A 145 22.86 49.42 -14.58
C ASN A 145 21.97 48.60 -13.63
N PHE A 146 21.44 47.46 -14.11
CA PHE A 146 20.64 46.55 -13.32
C PHE A 146 21.37 46.15 -12.03
N LYS A 147 20.60 46.02 -10.94
CA LYS A 147 21.10 45.59 -9.62
C LYS A 147 20.26 44.44 -9.10
N GLY A 148 20.88 43.50 -8.41
CA GLY A 148 20.20 42.34 -7.80
C GLY A 148 20.63 41.00 -8.40
N ILE A 149 20.07 39.91 -7.88
CA ILE A 149 20.47 38.54 -8.21
C ILE A 149 20.09 38.12 -9.63
N ALA A 150 18.87 38.46 -10.09
CA ALA A 150 18.33 38.10 -11.40
C ALA A 150 17.17 39.01 -11.83
N LEU A 151 16.78 39.05 -13.12
CA LEU A 151 15.57 39.79 -13.56
C LEU A 151 14.31 39.34 -12.81
N ILE A 152 14.12 38.04 -12.65
CA ILE A 152 13.04 37.46 -11.85
C ILE A 152 13.67 36.65 -10.72
N ASP A 153 13.17 36.87 -9.51
CA ASP A 153 13.61 36.21 -8.30
C ASP A 153 12.45 35.45 -7.64
N SER A 154 12.59 34.13 -7.51
CA SER A 154 11.60 33.24 -6.91
C SER A 154 11.83 32.99 -5.41
N ASP A 155 12.98 33.36 -4.87
CA ASP A 155 13.29 33.25 -3.45
C ASP A 155 14.35 34.29 -3.03
N PHE A 156 13.87 35.37 -2.41
CA PHE A 156 14.70 36.52 -2.12
C PHE A 156 15.63 36.28 -0.92
N TYR A 157 16.93 36.47 -1.13
CA TYR A 157 17.91 36.53 -0.04
C TYR A 157 17.77 37.83 0.75
N ILE A 158 17.60 37.71 2.06
CA ILE A 158 17.45 38.85 2.96
C ILE A 158 18.81 39.53 3.13
N PRO A 159 18.97 40.82 2.75
CA PRO A 159 20.23 41.53 2.90
C PRO A 159 20.68 41.57 4.37
N GLY A 160 21.91 41.14 4.64
CA GLY A 160 22.45 41.05 6.00
C GLY A 160 21.86 39.92 6.85
N GLY A 161 21.09 38.99 6.26
CA GLY A 161 20.46 37.87 6.94
C GLY A 161 21.29 36.58 7.00
N ASP A 162 22.62 36.64 6.79
CA ASP A 162 23.52 35.48 6.81
C ASP A 162 23.07 34.30 5.92
N GLY A 163 22.49 34.61 4.76
CA GLY A 163 21.97 33.61 3.81
C GLY A 163 20.50 33.23 4.03
N ALA A 164 19.81 33.83 5.01
CA ALA A 164 18.37 33.69 5.18
C ALA A 164 17.60 34.16 3.93
N GLN A 165 16.50 33.47 3.65
CA GLN A 165 15.68 33.65 2.47
C GLN A 165 14.22 33.84 2.87
N TRP A 166 13.37 34.29 1.95
CA TRP A 166 11.94 34.40 2.23
C TRP A 166 11.27 33.05 2.43
N TYR A 167 11.70 32.02 1.69
CA TYR A 167 11.08 30.71 1.73
C TYR A 167 12.12 29.62 2.06
N ILE A 168 11.64 28.52 2.65
CA ILE A 168 12.42 27.29 2.70
C ILE A 168 12.39 26.71 1.28
N ASN A 169 13.54 26.52 0.65
CA ASN A 169 13.62 26.10 -0.75
C ASN A 169 12.88 24.78 -1.03
N GLN A 170 12.88 23.83 -0.08
CA GLN A 170 12.14 22.57 -0.18
C GLN A 170 10.61 22.74 -0.05
N SER A 171 10.15 23.88 0.48
CA SER A 171 8.73 24.23 0.62
C SER A 171 8.29 25.33 -0.35
N ASN A 172 9.12 25.73 -1.31
CA ASN A 172 8.83 26.81 -2.24
C ASN A 172 7.96 26.35 -3.43
N PHE A 173 6.71 25.97 -3.15
CA PHE A 173 5.75 25.33 -4.05
C PHE A 173 4.94 26.30 -4.93
N PHE A 174 4.19 25.75 -5.89
CA PHE A 174 3.11 26.43 -6.64
C PHE A 174 3.55 27.71 -7.38
N ARG A 175 4.47 27.56 -8.33
CA ARG A 175 5.01 28.67 -9.15
C ARG A 175 4.95 28.34 -10.62
N GLN A 176 4.55 29.31 -11.44
CA GLN A 176 4.65 29.18 -12.89
C GLN A 176 5.22 30.44 -13.50
N ILE A 177 6.06 30.29 -14.52
CA ILE A 177 6.42 31.36 -15.43
C ILE A 177 6.24 30.85 -16.85
N ARG A 178 5.44 31.56 -17.66
CA ARG A 178 5.23 31.20 -19.05
C ARG A 178 5.13 32.38 -20.00
N ASN A 179 5.55 32.16 -21.25
CA ASN A 179 5.43 33.06 -22.39
C ASN A 179 6.21 34.38 -22.26
N LEU A 180 7.46 34.33 -21.81
CA LEU A 180 8.27 35.54 -21.65
C LEU A 180 9.52 35.46 -22.53
N ILE A 181 10.04 36.62 -22.91
CA ILE A 181 11.39 36.78 -23.40
C ILE A 181 12.18 37.51 -22.31
N LEU A 182 13.28 36.92 -21.83
CA LEU A 182 14.15 37.51 -20.82
C LEU A 182 15.45 37.96 -21.51
N ASP A 183 15.62 39.26 -21.67
CA ASP A 183 16.78 39.86 -22.34
C ASP A 183 17.69 40.53 -21.30
N ILE A 184 18.85 39.91 -21.08
CA ILE A 184 19.89 40.43 -20.16
C ILE A 184 21.13 40.93 -20.92
N THR A 185 21.08 41.07 -22.24
CA THR A 185 22.23 41.48 -23.06
C THR A 185 22.85 42.80 -22.62
N ALA A 186 22.05 43.72 -22.07
CA ALA A 186 22.51 45.01 -21.58
C ALA A 186 23.24 44.94 -20.22
N MET A 187 23.08 43.86 -19.45
CA MET A 187 23.72 43.76 -18.13
C MET A 187 25.25 43.74 -18.25
N PRO A 188 25.98 44.37 -17.31
CA PRO A 188 27.43 44.33 -17.28
C PRO A 188 27.94 42.88 -17.04
N PRO A 189 29.22 42.55 -17.31
CA PRO A 189 29.78 41.22 -17.01
C PRO A 189 29.71 40.80 -15.53
N MET A 190 29.48 41.73 -14.61
CA MET A 190 29.26 41.48 -13.19
C MET A 190 28.29 42.52 -12.65
N VAL A 191 27.22 42.08 -11.98
CA VAL A 191 26.26 42.97 -11.34
C VAL A 191 26.75 43.27 -9.92
N ARG A 192 26.78 44.54 -9.54
CA ARG A 192 27.20 44.97 -8.19
C ARG A 192 26.07 45.73 -7.51
N ASP A 193 25.78 45.35 -6.27
CA ASP A 193 24.87 46.07 -5.39
C ASP A 193 25.45 46.14 -3.97
N GLY A 194 25.94 47.32 -3.58
CA GLY A 194 26.74 47.47 -2.37
C GLY A 194 28.02 46.61 -2.42
N ASP A 195 28.25 45.85 -1.35
CA ASP A 195 29.37 44.90 -1.23
C ASP A 195 29.09 43.55 -1.92
N SER A 196 27.85 43.31 -2.36
CA SER A 196 27.45 42.08 -3.05
C SER A 196 27.80 42.14 -4.54
N ALA A 197 28.36 41.03 -5.06
CA ALA A 197 28.65 40.84 -6.47
C ALA A 197 27.92 39.59 -6.98
N TRP A 198 27.10 39.77 -8.01
CA TRP A 198 26.27 38.72 -8.60
C TRP A 198 26.70 38.45 -10.03
N MET A 199 26.56 37.19 -10.45
CA MET A 199 26.62 36.88 -11.89
C MET A 199 25.34 37.45 -12.54
N PRO A 200 25.44 38.14 -13.69
CA PRO A 200 24.25 38.67 -14.36
C PRO A 200 23.34 37.52 -14.77
N THR A 201 22.12 37.49 -14.23
CA THR A 201 21.22 36.34 -14.36
C THR A 201 19.84 36.77 -14.84
N ALA A 202 19.21 35.99 -15.72
CA ALA A 202 17.84 36.27 -16.15
C ALA A 202 16.82 35.73 -15.14
N LEU A 203 16.98 34.50 -14.65
CA LEU A 203 16.04 33.90 -13.71
C LEU A 203 16.76 33.21 -12.54
N HIS A 204 16.43 33.61 -11.31
CA HIS A 204 16.75 32.84 -10.10
C HIS A 204 15.57 31.92 -9.79
N TRP A 205 15.74 30.61 -10.03
CA TRP A 205 14.68 29.58 -9.97
C TRP A 205 14.92 28.56 -8.85
N GLN A 206 14.87 29.00 -7.60
CA GLN A 206 15.06 28.16 -6.44
C GLN A 206 13.70 27.72 -5.89
N VAL A 207 13.24 26.54 -6.31
CA VAL A 207 11.84 26.11 -6.12
C VAL A 207 11.72 24.62 -5.75
N ALA A 208 10.50 24.21 -5.38
CA ALA A 208 10.14 22.83 -5.07
C ALA A 208 9.08 22.26 -6.02
N GLN A 209 8.30 21.25 -5.61
CA GLN A 209 7.25 20.60 -6.40
C GLN A 209 6.12 21.57 -6.82
N ALA A 210 5.30 21.13 -7.78
CA ALA A 210 4.21 21.92 -8.38
C ALA A 210 4.69 23.27 -8.95
N THR A 211 5.88 23.27 -9.55
CA THR A 211 6.44 24.43 -10.23
C THR A 211 6.79 24.13 -11.67
N SER A 212 6.57 25.10 -12.56
CA SER A 212 6.89 24.96 -13.98
C SER A 212 7.40 26.23 -14.66
N LEU A 213 8.30 26.01 -15.62
CA LEU A 213 8.70 26.98 -16.62
C LEU A 213 8.21 26.48 -17.98
N GLN A 214 7.64 27.38 -18.79
CA GLN A 214 7.13 27.03 -20.11
C GLN A 214 7.29 28.17 -21.14
N ASN A 215 7.79 27.87 -22.34
CA ASN A 215 7.79 28.81 -23.46
C ASN A 215 8.52 30.13 -23.15
N ILE A 216 9.72 30.04 -22.57
CA ILE A 216 10.57 31.20 -22.24
C ILE A 216 11.80 31.23 -23.16
N HIS A 217 12.09 32.40 -23.70
CA HIS A 217 13.30 32.64 -24.48
C HIS A 217 14.29 33.52 -23.69
N PHE A 218 15.53 33.06 -23.56
CA PHE A 218 16.60 33.76 -22.86
C PHE A 218 17.59 34.33 -23.87
N ILE A 219 17.80 35.64 -23.83
CA ILE A 219 18.74 36.35 -24.71
C ILE A 219 19.89 36.92 -23.87
N MET A 220 21.09 36.44 -24.16
CA MET A 220 22.32 36.79 -23.46
C MET A 220 23.41 37.22 -24.45
N SER A 221 24.44 37.88 -23.93
CA SER A 221 25.61 38.33 -24.69
C SER A 221 26.46 37.15 -25.16
N THR A 222 26.99 37.25 -26.37
CA THR A 222 28.00 36.34 -26.94
C THR A 222 29.40 36.96 -26.93
N GLU A 223 29.56 38.17 -26.38
CA GLU A 223 30.85 38.86 -26.35
C GLU A 223 31.87 38.07 -25.51
N PRO A 224 33.15 38.01 -25.92
CA PRO A 224 34.20 37.35 -25.15
C PRO A 224 34.29 37.89 -23.72
N GLY A 225 34.35 36.99 -22.73
CA GLY A 225 34.44 37.36 -21.32
C GLY A 225 33.11 37.78 -20.67
N ASN A 226 31.97 37.60 -21.36
CA ASN A 226 30.67 37.69 -20.71
C ASN A 226 30.55 36.60 -19.61
N ASN A 227 29.75 36.89 -18.57
CA ASN A 227 29.48 35.96 -17.47
C ASN A 227 27.97 35.79 -17.25
N GLN A 228 27.18 36.02 -18.29
CA GLN A 228 25.72 36.05 -18.20
C GLN A 228 25.16 34.63 -18.10
N THR A 229 24.13 34.46 -17.27
CA THR A 229 23.48 33.17 -16.98
C THR A 229 21.99 33.26 -17.26
N GLY A 230 21.42 32.26 -17.95
CA GLY A 230 19.98 32.20 -18.20
C GLY A 230 19.24 31.89 -16.91
N ILE A 231 19.40 30.66 -16.40
CA ILE A 231 18.81 30.23 -15.13
C ILE A 231 19.92 29.97 -14.10
N PHE A 232 19.78 30.57 -12.93
CA PHE A 232 20.53 30.20 -11.73
C PHE A 232 19.60 29.48 -10.74
N MET A 233 20.02 28.30 -10.29
CA MET A 233 19.30 27.47 -9.32
C MET A 233 20.33 26.76 -8.45
N GLU A 234 20.51 27.17 -7.22
CA GLU A 234 21.56 26.65 -6.35
C GLU A 234 21.12 25.44 -5.53
N ASN A 235 19.81 25.27 -5.29
CA ASN A 235 19.19 24.16 -4.59
C ASN A 235 17.66 24.16 -4.83
N GLY A 236 16.95 23.22 -4.21
CA GLY A 236 15.50 23.05 -4.31
C GLY A 236 15.10 21.57 -4.36
N SER A 237 13.78 21.32 -4.36
CA SER A 237 13.19 19.97 -4.49
C SER A 237 12.19 19.95 -5.65
N GLY A 238 12.66 20.33 -6.84
CA GLY A 238 11.81 20.45 -8.01
C GLY A 238 11.25 19.12 -8.52
N GLY A 239 10.37 19.12 -9.51
CA GLY A 239 9.84 20.22 -10.30
C GLY A 239 9.97 19.93 -11.80
N PHE A 240 9.34 20.76 -12.64
CA PHE A 240 9.30 20.56 -14.08
C PHE A 240 9.80 21.79 -14.86
N ILE A 241 10.58 21.58 -15.91
CA ILE A 241 11.06 22.63 -16.82
C ILE A 241 10.80 22.18 -18.26
N GLY A 242 10.09 23.00 -19.05
CA GLY A 242 9.70 22.63 -20.41
C GLY A 242 9.79 23.79 -21.40
N ASP A 243 10.01 23.48 -22.67
CA ASP A 243 9.83 24.38 -23.81
C ASP A 243 10.65 25.68 -23.73
N LEU A 244 11.95 25.58 -23.44
CA LEU A 244 12.81 26.76 -23.26
C LEU A 244 13.86 26.90 -24.36
N THR A 245 14.22 28.14 -24.69
CA THR A 245 15.29 28.43 -25.65
C THR A 245 16.28 29.44 -25.10
N PHE A 246 17.58 29.16 -25.26
CA PHE A 246 18.69 29.94 -24.72
C PHE A 246 19.64 30.35 -25.85
N PHE A 247 19.94 31.64 -25.93
CA PHE A 247 20.91 32.20 -26.88
C PHE A 247 22.01 32.98 -26.16
N GLY A 248 23.27 32.60 -26.41
CA GLY A 248 24.44 33.25 -25.83
C GLY A 248 24.71 32.87 -24.36
N GLY A 249 25.51 33.69 -23.68
CA GLY A 249 25.81 33.56 -22.25
C GLY A 249 26.98 32.64 -21.92
N GLN A 250 27.50 32.80 -20.71
CA GLN A 250 28.48 31.90 -20.11
C GLN A 250 27.83 30.56 -19.76
N TYR A 251 26.62 30.62 -19.20
CA TYR A 251 25.80 29.47 -18.85
C TYR A 251 24.39 29.65 -19.40
N GLY A 252 23.88 28.69 -20.16
CA GLY A 252 22.44 28.61 -20.41
C GLY A 252 21.69 28.40 -19.10
N MET A 253 22.08 27.33 -18.39
CA MET A 253 21.64 27.03 -17.03
C MET A 253 22.84 26.73 -16.13
N LYS A 254 22.82 27.29 -14.92
CA LYS A 254 23.71 26.94 -13.81
C LYS A 254 22.85 26.49 -12.64
N CYS A 255 22.81 25.19 -12.40
CA CYS A 255 21.69 24.59 -11.68
C CYS A 255 22.08 23.40 -10.77
N GLY A 256 21.40 23.28 -9.64
CA GLY A 256 21.45 22.13 -8.75
C GLY A 256 20.22 22.07 -7.86
N ALA A 257 19.73 20.87 -7.63
CA ALA A 257 18.52 20.58 -6.85
C ALA A 257 18.53 19.09 -6.50
N GLN A 258 17.68 18.65 -5.57
CA GLN A 258 17.52 17.23 -5.27
C GLN A 258 17.20 16.43 -6.55
N GLN A 259 16.15 16.87 -7.26
CA GLN A 259 15.69 16.29 -8.53
C GLN A 259 14.91 17.31 -9.38
N PHE A 260 14.77 17.07 -10.69
CA PHE A 260 13.90 17.75 -11.66
C PHE A 260 13.75 16.87 -12.91
N THR A 261 12.64 17.08 -13.60
CA THR A 261 12.50 16.73 -15.02
C THR A 261 12.63 17.98 -15.88
N ALA A 262 13.48 17.92 -16.90
CA ALA A 262 13.66 18.98 -17.87
C ALA A 262 13.50 18.42 -19.28
N ARG A 263 12.61 19.02 -20.09
CA ARG A 263 12.39 18.60 -21.47
C ARG A 263 12.27 19.72 -22.49
N ASP A 264 12.57 19.42 -23.75
CA ASP A 264 12.43 20.34 -24.89
C ASP A 264 13.16 21.67 -24.64
N LEU A 265 14.47 21.58 -24.35
CA LEU A 265 15.32 22.74 -24.11
C LEU A 265 16.33 22.90 -25.24
N HIS A 266 16.43 24.11 -25.79
CA HIS A 266 17.33 24.43 -26.89
C HIS A 266 18.38 25.44 -26.46
N PHE A 267 19.66 25.10 -26.63
CA PHE A 267 20.79 25.95 -26.29
C PHE A 267 21.60 26.26 -27.54
N THR A 268 21.84 27.54 -27.80
CA THR A 268 22.62 27.99 -28.96
C THR A 268 23.67 29.01 -28.53
N SER A 269 24.92 28.76 -28.89
CA SER A 269 26.03 29.71 -28.69
C SER A 269 26.29 30.08 -27.22
N CYS A 270 25.93 29.22 -26.27
CA CYS A 270 26.41 29.31 -24.89
C CYS A 270 27.88 28.86 -24.82
N ILE A 271 28.66 29.39 -23.88
CA ILE A 271 29.96 28.77 -23.57
C ILE A 271 29.74 27.37 -23.01
N THR A 272 29.00 27.25 -21.91
CA THR A 272 28.49 25.98 -21.40
C THR A 272 26.97 26.01 -21.44
N ALA A 273 26.31 25.05 -22.09
CA ALA A 273 24.85 25.04 -22.14
C ALA A 273 24.26 24.79 -20.73
N ILE A 274 24.73 23.75 -20.05
CA ILE A 274 24.26 23.36 -18.72
C ILE A 274 25.46 23.12 -17.81
N GLN A 275 25.59 23.88 -16.73
CA GLN A 275 26.54 23.62 -15.66
C GLN A 275 25.79 23.14 -14.43
N MET A 276 26.00 21.87 -14.08
CA MET A 276 25.40 21.29 -12.90
C MET A 276 26.26 21.55 -11.66
N ILE A 277 25.63 22.12 -10.64
CA ILE A 277 26.23 22.36 -9.33
C ILE A 277 26.21 21.04 -8.54
N TRP A 278 25.03 20.48 -8.29
CA TRP A 278 24.80 19.22 -7.58
C TRP A 278 23.43 18.64 -7.94
N ASP A 279 23.25 17.33 -7.80
CA ASP A 279 21.92 16.70 -7.76
C ASP A 279 21.92 15.39 -6.97
N TRP A 280 20.74 14.80 -6.82
CA TRP A 280 20.61 13.37 -6.54
C TRP A 280 20.28 12.59 -7.82
N THR A 281 19.30 13.07 -8.60
CA THR A 281 18.99 12.51 -9.93
C THR A 281 18.22 13.52 -10.80
N TRP A 282 18.63 13.70 -12.06
CA TRP A 282 17.96 14.52 -13.07
C TRP A 282 17.65 13.77 -14.36
N THR A 283 16.47 14.02 -14.92
CA THR A 283 16.06 13.50 -16.24
C THR A 283 15.95 14.63 -17.25
N TRP A 284 16.74 14.49 -18.31
CA TRP A 284 16.90 15.41 -19.42
C TRP A 284 16.36 14.78 -20.70
N LYS A 285 15.34 15.38 -21.31
CA LYS A 285 14.66 14.80 -22.48
C LYS A 285 14.58 15.82 -23.61
N ASN A 286 14.83 15.44 -24.86
CA ASN A 286 14.79 16.39 -26.00
C ASN A 286 15.63 17.65 -25.71
N ILE A 287 16.87 17.45 -25.28
CA ILE A 287 17.81 18.54 -25.07
C ILE A 287 18.61 18.74 -26.36
N HIS A 288 18.50 19.92 -26.95
CA HIS A 288 19.12 20.27 -28.20
C HIS A 288 20.20 21.32 -27.97
N ILE A 289 21.47 20.94 -28.11
CA ILE A 289 22.61 21.82 -27.85
C ILE A 289 23.38 22.02 -29.15
N TYR A 290 23.45 23.27 -29.61
CA TYR A 290 24.09 23.64 -30.86
C TYR A 290 25.15 24.74 -30.68
N SER A 291 26.33 24.53 -31.28
CA SER A 291 27.42 25.52 -31.30
C SER A 291 27.82 26.05 -29.92
N CYS A 292 27.77 25.18 -28.91
CA CYS A 292 28.27 25.49 -27.56
C CYS A 292 29.67 24.90 -27.37
N TRP A 293 30.47 25.42 -26.43
CA TRP A 293 31.80 24.85 -26.17
C TRP A 293 31.72 23.55 -25.35
N VAL A 294 30.90 23.57 -24.29
CA VAL A 294 30.53 22.39 -23.49
C VAL A 294 29.02 22.24 -23.49
N GLY A 295 28.52 21.02 -23.66
CA GLY A 295 27.10 20.72 -23.52
C GLY A 295 26.69 20.71 -22.05
N ILE A 296 26.88 19.57 -21.38
CA ILE A 296 26.55 19.39 -19.95
C ILE A 296 27.84 19.22 -19.15
N ASP A 297 28.09 20.14 -18.24
CA ASP A 297 29.20 20.09 -17.29
C ASP A 297 28.72 19.56 -15.94
N VAL A 298 29.08 18.31 -15.63
CA VAL A 298 28.86 17.62 -14.34
C VAL A 298 30.18 17.46 -13.56
N THR A 299 31.06 18.45 -13.66
CA THR A 299 32.30 18.48 -12.87
C THR A 299 32.12 19.10 -11.47
N GLY A 300 30.95 19.67 -11.17
CA GLY A 300 30.67 20.29 -9.88
C GLY A 300 30.98 19.36 -8.69
N ASP A 301 31.66 19.92 -7.68
CA ASP A 301 31.89 19.26 -6.39
C ASP A 301 30.71 19.48 -5.40
N GLY A 302 29.74 20.29 -5.83
CA GLY A 302 28.37 20.42 -5.33
C GLY A 302 28.09 21.21 -4.06
N SER A 303 27.16 20.71 -3.22
CA SER A 303 26.52 21.49 -2.15
C SER A 303 27.47 21.80 -0.98
N ALA A 304 27.04 22.59 0.02
CA ALA A 304 27.85 22.99 1.18
C ALA A 304 28.53 21.81 1.93
N ASN A 305 28.06 20.58 1.74
CA ASN A 305 28.58 19.36 2.35
C ASN A 305 29.48 18.51 1.41
N GLY A 306 29.81 19.00 0.21
CA GLY A 306 30.63 18.28 -0.77
C GLY A 306 29.89 17.17 -1.53
N GLN A 307 28.55 17.25 -1.64
CA GLN A 307 27.74 16.30 -2.40
C GLN A 307 28.01 16.45 -3.90
N PRO A 308 28.56 15.45 -4.63
CA PRO A 308 28.72 15.54 -6.08
C PRO A 308 27.37 15.44 -6.80
N ILE A 309 27.35 15.71 -8.11
CA ILE A 309 26.24 15.32 -8.99
C ILE A 309 26.08 13.80 -8.93
N GLY A 310 24.94 13.33 -8.44
CA GLY A 310 24.63 11.91 -8.24
C GLY A 310 24.37 11.19 -9.56
N SER A 311 23.37 11.64 -10.33
CA SER A 311 22.96 10.94 -11.56
C SER A 311 22.29 11.84 -12.58
N ILE A 312 22.72 11.78 -13.84
CA ILE A 312 21.99 12.38 -14.96
C ILE A 312 21.55 11.32 -15.96
N THR A 313 20.33 11.48 -16.48
CA THR A 313 19.77 10.63 -17.52
C THR A 313 19.36 11.49 -18.71
N VAL A 314 20.00 11.28 -19.87
CA VAL A 314 19.80 12.08 -21.09
C VAL A 314 19.14 11.22 -22.17
N LEU A 315 17.95 11.64 -22.58
CA LEU A 315 17.04 10.89 -23.45
C LEU A 315 16.72 11.68 -24.72
N ASP A 316 16.71 11.00 -25.87
CA ASP A 316 16.19 11.52 -27.14
C ASP A 316 16.71 12.95 -27.46
N SER A 317 18.00 13.17 -27.26
CA SER A 317 18.65 14.50 -27.25
C SER A 317 19.68 14.62 -28.37
N SER A 318 20.13 15.85 -28.69
CA SER A 318 21.10 16.08 -29.75
C SER A 318 22.19 17.07 -29.37
N PHE A 319 23.44 16.74 -29.66
CA PHE A 319 24.60 17.63 -29.53
C PHE A 319 25.22 17.85 -30.91
N ALA A 320 25.28 19.10 -31.36
CA ALA A 320 25.72 19.45 -32.70
C ALA A 320 26.77 20.58 -32.68
N SER A 321 27.95 20.33 -33.25
CA SER A 321 29.10 21.24 -33.23
C SER A 321 29.49 21.66 -31.80
N VAL A 322 29.51 20.67 -30.90
CA VAL A 322 29.88 20.82 -29.49
C VAL A 322 31.17 20.06 -29.23
N PRO A 323 32.33 20.71 -29.01
CA PRO A 323 33.60 20.02 -28.81
C PRO A 323 33.57 18.94 -27.72
N ILE A 324 32.87 19.21 -26.61
CA ILE A 324 32.65 18.29 -25.50
C ILE A 324 31.16 18.25 -25.13
N ALA A 325 30.46 17.16 -25.47
CA ALA A 325 29.03 17.03 -25.17
C ALA A 325 28.78 16.96 -23.66
N ILE A 326 29.53 16.13 -22.92
CA ILE A 326 29.44 15.98 -21.48
C ILE A 326 30.84 16.00 -20.85
N LEU A 327 31.07 16.93 -19.93
CA LEU A 327 32.29 17.03 -19.14
C LEU A 327 32.01 16.49 -17.73
N THR A 328 32.82 15.55 -17.24
CA THR A 328 32.57 14.89 -15.94
C THR A 328 33.83 14.78 -15.09
N SER A 329 33.65 14.85 -13.76
CA SER A 329 34.69 14.48 -12.79
C SER A 329 34.95 12.96 -12.74
N GLY A 330 33.99 12.16 -13.25
CA GLY A 330 34.00 10.69 -13.22
C GLY A 330 33.32 10.07 -11.99
N ARG A 331 32.61 10.86 -11.16
CA ARG A 331 31.83 10.39 -10.00
C ARG A 331 30.33 10.27 -10.27
N THR A 332 29.84 10.97 -11.29
CA THR A 332 28.41 11.03 -11.64
C THR A 332 28.00 9.80 -12.44
N ASN A 333 26.86 9.20 -12.07
CA ASN A 333 26.21 8.21 -12.91
C ASN A 333 25.64 8.92 -14.15
N ILE A 334 25.96 8.45 -15.35
CA ILE A 334 25.48 9.05 -16.60
C ILE A 334 24.81 7.96 -17.42
N ASN A 335 23.55 8.17 -17.79
CA ASN A 335 22.80 7.33 -18.72
C ASN A 335 22.48 8.13 -19.98
N LEU A 336 22.79 7.57 -21.16
CA LEU A 336 22.45 8.12 -22.46
C LEU A 336 21.56 7.11 -23.19
N ASP A 337 20.42 7.57 -23.70
CA ASP A 337 19.50 6.75 -24.49
C ASP A 337 18.99 7.56 -25.67
N HIS A 338 19.24 7.08 -26.88
CA HIS A 338 18.91 7.75 -28.14
C HIS A 338 19.45 9.19 -28.24
N VAL A 339 20.78 9.36 -28.11
CA VAL A 339 21.43 10.68 -28.18
C VAL A 339 22.16 10.85 -29.51
N GLU A 340 21.75 11.81 -30.32
CA GLU A 340 22.39 12.17 -31.58
C GLU A 340 23.62 13.05 -31.35
N ILE A 341 24.74 12.68 -31.98
CA ILE A 341 26.01 13.37 -31.91
C ILE A 341 26.42 13.76 -33.33
N ILE A 342 26.58 15.06 -33.56
CA ILE A 342 26.98 15.65 -34.84
C ILE A 342 28.18 16.56 -34.58
N ASP A 343 29.31 16.29 -35.23
CA ASP A 343 30.53 17.11 -35.18
C ASP A 343 31.00 17.42 -33.74
N CYS A 344 30.92 16.41 -32.87
CA CYS A 344 31.45 16.49 -31.51
C CYS A 344 32.70 15.62 -31.40
N ASN A 345 33.78 16.10 -30.79
CA ASN A 345 35.01 15.30 -30.64
C ASN A 345 34.93 14.33 -29.46
N ILE A 346 34.30 14.78 -28.37
CA ILE A 346 34.21 14.05 -27.11
C ILE A 346 32.75 14.03 -26.69
N VAL A 347 32.16 12.84 -26.52
CA VAL A 347 30.81 12.73 -25.92
C VAL A 347 30.92 12.81 -24.41
N VAL A 348 31.80 12.03 -23.81
CA VAL A 348 32.05 12.07 -22.36
C VAL A 348 33.55 12.18 -22.13
N GLY A 349 34.01 13.19 -21.39
CA GLY A 349 35.43 13.42 -21.11
C GLY A 349 35.70 14.06 -19.75
N LYS A 350 36.97 14.06 -19.33
CA LYS A 350 37.44 14.69 -18.10
C LYS A 350 38.16 16.02 -18.37
N PRO A 351 38.11 17.01 -17.46
CA PRO A 351 38.87 18.26 -17.60
C PRO A 351 40.36 18.01 -17.82
N GLY A 352 40.90 18.48 -18.95
CA GLY A 352 42.32 18.30 -19.32
C GLY A 352 42.80 16.85 -19.38
N GLY A 353 41.87 15.88 -19.40
CA GLY A 353 42.14 14.47 -19.16
C GLY A 353 41.66 13.56 -20.30
N PRO A 354 41.50 12.24 -20.02
CA PRO A 354 41.14 11.28 -21.05
C PRO A 354 39.68 11.44 -21.53
N THR A 355 39.46 11.06 -22.78
CA THR A 355 38.13 10.80 -23.35
C THR A 355 37.60 9.47 -22.80
N ILE A 356 36.37 9.47 -22.28
CA ILE A 356 35.66 8.28 -21.77
C ILE A 356 34.80 7.67 -22.88
N LEU A 357 34.06 8.52 -23.61
CA LEU A 357 33.28 8.12 -24.78
C LEU A 357 33.62 9.04 -25.96
N ALA A 358 34.21 8.46 -27.00
CA ALA A 358 34.60 9.19 -28.20
C ALA A 358 33.40 9.78 -28.96
N GLY A 359 33.62 10.92 -29.61
CA GLY A 359 32.64 11.58 -30.48
C GLY A 359 32.59 11.04 -31.91
N GLY A 360 32.33 11.93 -32.85
CA GLY A 360 32.10 11.67 -34.27
C GLY A 360 30.68 12.08 -34.69
N ASN A 361 30.20 11.48 -35.78
CA ASN A 361 28.83 11.61 -36.26
C ASN A 361 28.11 10.27 -36.07
N ARG A 362 27.21 10.18 -35.09
CA ARG A 362 26.49 8.94 -34.77
C ARG A 362 25.30 9.19 -33.86
N VAL A 363 24.41 8.20 -33.80
CA VAL A 363 23.39 8.11 -32.76
C VAL A 363 23.85 7.10 -31.71
N ILE A 364 23.87 7.52 -30.45
CA ILE A 364 24.09 6.64 -29.29
C ILE A 364 22.74 6.04 -28.93
N THR A 365 22.54 4.76 -29.23
CA THR A 365 21.29 4.05 -28.91
C THR A 365 21.13 3.87 -27.40
N SER A 366 22.17 3.39 -26.71
CA SER A 366 22.23 3.31 -25.26
C SER A 366 23.69 3.30 -24.80
N TRP A 367 24.00 3.99 -23.70
CA TRP A 367 25.30 3.95 -23.05
C TRP A 367 25.16 4.38 -21.60
N MET A 368 25.98 3.84 -20.71
CA MET A 368 26.04 4.31 -19.33
C MET A 368 27.43 4.26 -18.73
N THR A 369 27.63 5.03 -17.65
CA THR A 369 28.70 4.83 -16.67
C THR A 369 28.14 4.94 -15.27
N GLY A 370 28.56 4.04 -14.38
CA GLY A 370 28.08 3.97 -12.99
C GLY A 370 27.82 2.53 -12.53
N ARG A 371 27.01 2.36 -11.49
CA ARG A 371 26.64 1.02 -11.00
C ARG A 371 25.56 0.36 -11.86
N LEU A 372 25.84 -0.84 -12.34
CA LEU A 372 24.95 -1.69 -13.15
C LEU A 372 24.60 -2.98 -12.41
N TYR A 373 23.31 -3.34 -12.40
CA TYR A 373 22.79 -4.66 -12.08
C TYR A 373 22.14 -5.27 -13.34
N ASP A 374 22.65 -6.39 -13.85
CA ASP A 374 22.17 -7.04 -15.09
C ASP A 374 22.09 -8.57 -15.00
N ALA A 375 22.15 -9.11 -13.78
CA ALA A 375 22.00 -10.54 -13.49
C ALA A 375 21.28 -10.73 -12.15
N TYR A 376 20.53 -11.83 -12.05
CA TYR A 376 19.66 -12.14 -10.92
C TYR A 376 20.42 -12.26 -9.58
N ASP A 377 21.62 -12.84 -9.61
CA ASP A 377 22.45 -13.18 -8.45
C ASP A 377 23.62 -12.21 -8.20
N SER A 378 23.71 -11.11 -8.95
CA SER A 378 24.83 -10.19 -8.85
C SER A 378 24.62 -9.12 -7.77
N LYS A 379 25.70 -8.74 -7.09
CA LYS A 379 25.75 -7.56 -6.21
C LYS A 379 25.93 -6.23 -6.98
N GLY A 380 25.73 -6.25 -8.30
CA GLY A 380 26.04 -5.14 -9.19
C GLY A 380 27.54 -4.91 -9.40
N THR A 381 27.89 -4.18 -10.45
CA THR A 381 29.28 -3.85 -10.80
C THR A 381 29.40 -2.41 -11.29
N THR A 382 30.58 -1.81 -11.12
CA THR A 382 30.89 -0.54 -11.80
C THR A 382 31.13 -0.83 -13.27
N PHE A 383 30.35 -0.18 -14.13
CA PHE A 383 30.33 -0.43 -15.56
C PHE A 383 30.43 0.87 -16.34
N THR A 384 31.08 0.81 -17.50
CA THR A 384 31.17 1.91 -18.47
C THR A 384 31.07 1.32 -19.87
N GLY A 385 30.02 1.65 -20.62
CA GLY A 385 29.81 1.08 -21.95
C GLY A 385 28.33 0.96 -22.32
N VAL A 386 28.04 0.10 -23.29
CA VAL A 386 26.67 -0.25 -23.67
C VAL A 386 26.20 -1.40 -22.77
N PRO A 387 25.12 -1.24 -21.98
CA PRO A 387 24.64 -2.31 -21.11
C PRO A 387 24.22 -3.53 -21.94
N LYS A 388 24.29 -4.73 -21.34
CA LYS A 388 23.90 -5.99 -22.00
C LYS A 388 22.47 -5.92 -22.54
N TYR A 389 21.56 -5.35 -21.74
CA TYR A 389 20.17 -5.18 -22.13
C TYR A 389 19.92 -3.72 -22.49
N VAL A 390 19.57 -3.52 -23.76
CA VAL A 390 19.14 -2.23 -24.29
C VAL A 390 17.61 -2.20 -24.31
N PRO A 391 16.95 -1.12 -23.84
CA PRO A 391 15.50 -1.00 -23.82
C PRO A 391 14.88 -1.18 -25.20
N SER A 392 14.02 -2.18 -25.36
CA SER A 392 13.13 -2.30 -26.53
C SER A 392 11.84 -1.56 -26.24
N LYS A 393 11.68 -0.34 -26.75
CA LYS A 393 10.58 0.57 -26.39
C LYS A 393 9.33 0.29 -27.26
N PRO A 394 8.14 0.07 -26.67
CA PRO A 394 6.89 -0.14 -27.42
C PRO A 394 6.55 1.07 -28.28
N ALA A 395 6.16 0.84 -29.55
CA ALA A 395 5.83 1.93 -30.48
C ALA A 395 4.73 2.87 -29.97
N GLY A 396 3.80 2.39 -29.14
CA GLY A 396 2.77 3.23 -28.54
C GLY A 396 3.29 4.30 -27.57
N LEU A 397 4.47 4.10 -26.99
CA LEU A 397 5.14 5.06 -26.12
C LEU A 397 5.98 6.09 -26.91
N LEU A 398 6.15 5.88 -28.21
CA LEU A 398 7.07 6.65 -29.05
C LEU A 398 6.32 7.56 -30.03
N ASP A 399 6.92 8.70 -30.36
CA ASP A 399 6.49 9.54 -31.48
C ASP A 399 6.92 8.96 -32.84
N SER A 400 6.63 9.68 -33.93
CA SER A 400 6.99 9.25 -35.30
C SER A 400 8.49 9.17 -35.56
N SER A 401 9.31 9.80 -34.71
CA SER A 401 10.77 9.80 -34.80
C SER A 401 11.40 8.68 -33.96
N GLY A 402 10.59 7.92 -33.22
CA GLY A 402 11.05 6.85 -32.34
C GLY A 402 11.51 7.32 -30.96
N ASN A 403 11.23 8.58 -30.60
CA ASN A 403 11.53 9.16 -29.29
C ASN A 403 10.36 8.94 -28.33
N PHE A 404 10.57 8.93 -27.02
CA PHE A 404 9.45 8.94 -26.08
C PHE A 404 8.58 10.17 -26.33
N PHE A 405 7.27 9.94 -26.46
CA PHE A 405 6.31 10.99 -26.79
C PHE A 405 6.24 12.06 -25.69
N VAL A 406 6.23 13.31 -26.13
CA VAL A 406 6.08 14.50 -25.29
C VAL A 406 4.98 15.40 -25.86
N ARG A 407 4.31 16.14 -24.98
CA ARG A 407 3.27 17.10 -25.33
C ARG A 407 3.22 18.21 -24.28
N SER A 408 3.47 19.44 -24.71
CA SER A 408 3.39 20.62 -23.85
C SER A 408 1.96 20.99 -23.45
N LYS A 409 1.83 21.62 -22.27
CA LYS A 409 0.57 22.18 -21.78
C LYS A 409 -0.04 23.13 -22.82
N PRO A 410 -1.26 22.86 -23.33
CA PRO A 410 -1.90 23.70 -24.33
C PRO A 410 -2.35 25.04 -23.72
N GLN A 411 -2.04 26.14 -24.42
CA GLN A 411 -2.41 27.49 -23.93
C GLN A 411 -3.66 28.06 -24.60
N TYR A 412 -4.14 27.39 -25.65
CA TYR A 412 -5.34 27.78 -26.42
C TYR A 412 -5.28 29.21 -26.96
N GLN A 413 -4.08 29.71 -27.25
CA GLN A 413 -3.83 31.11 -27.60
C GLN A 413 -4.54 31.59 -28.87
N SER A 414 -4.86 30.68 -29.78
CA SER A 414 -5.59 30.95 -31.02
C SER A 414 -7.12 30.96 -30.86
N LEU A 415 -7.64 30.57 -29.69
CA LEU A 415 -9.08 30.52 -29.43
C LEU A 415 -9.57 31.83 -28.82
N SER A 416 -10.77 32.26 -29.22
CA SER A 416 -11.46 33.39 -28.58
C SER A 416 -12.04 33.01 -27.22
N ALA A 417 -12.30 34.00 -26.35
CA ALA A 417 -12.98 33.79 -25.08
C ALA A 417 -14.36 33.12 -25.21
N SER A 418 -15.04 33.26 -26.36
CA SER A 418 -16.34 32.61 -26.60
C SER A 418 -16.26 31.07 -26.71
N SER A 419 -15.07 30.53 -26.97
CA SER A 419 -14.77 29.09 -26.94
C SER A 419 -14.73 28.52 -25.52
N PHE A 420 -14.71 29.39 -24.51
CA PHE A 420 -14.68 29.03 -23.10
C PHE A 420 -16.07 29.16 -22.47
N LEU A 421 -16.31 28.35 -21.45
CA LEU A 421 -17.43 28.48 -20.53
C LEU A 421 -16.86 28.73 -19.15
N ASN A 422 -17.15 29.89 -18.55
CA ASN A 422 -16.86 30.12 -17.14
C ASN A 422 -17.80 29.24 -16.29
N VAL A 423 -17.26 28.38 -15.44
CA VAL A 423 -18.06 27.45 -14.62
C VAL A 423 -19.12 28.17 -13.77
N LYS A 424 -18.85 29.42 -13.35
CA LYS A 424 -19.81 30.23 -12.59
C LYS A 424 -21.08 30.57 -13.38
N SER A 425 -21.01 30.59 -14.71
CA SER A 425 -22.20 30.78 -15.56
C SER A 425 -23.18 29.60 -15.51
N ALA A 426 -22.72 28.42 -15.07
CA ALA A 426 -23.57 27.25 -14.78
C ALA A 426 -24.08 27.22 -13.32
N GLY A 427 -23.80 28.25 -12.52
CA GLY A 427 -24.27 28.38 -11.14
C GLY A 427 -23.25 28.02 -10.05
N ALA A 428 -22.02 27.63 -10.42
CA ALA A 428 -20.98 27.34 -9.44
C ALA A 428 -20.53 28.63 -8.73
N GLN A 429 -20.33 28.59 -7.42
CA GLN A 429 -19.95 29.75 -6.63
C GLN A 429 -18.44 29.83 -6.41
N GLY A 430 -17.78 28.69 -6.13
CA GLY A 430 -16.35 28.65 -5.85
C GLY A 430 -15.95 29.36 -4.55
N ASN A 431 -16.88 29.49 -3.60
CA ASN A 431 -16.71 30.25 -2.36
C ASN A 431 -16.27 29.41 -1.15
N GLY A 432 -15.96 28.12 -1.34
CA GLY A 432 -15.59 27.20 -0.27
C GLY A 432 -16.74 26.84 0.66
N GLN A 433 -17.99 27.12 0.31
CA GLN A 433 -19.16 26.86 1.16
C GLN A 433 -20.30 26.17 0.41
N ALA A 434 -20.72 26.71 -0.74
CA ALA A 434 -21.80 26.14 -1.52
C ALA A 434 -21.40 24.80 -2.14
N ASP A 435 -22.36 23.87 -2.23
CA ASP A 435 -22.19 22.65 -3.01
C ASP A 435 -22.30 22.97 -4.50
N ASP A 436 -21.16 22.93 -5.18
CA ASP A 436 -21.01 23.25 -6.60
C ASP A 436 -21.15 22.01 -7.49
N THR A 437 -21.47 20.83 -6.93
CA THR A 437 -21.45 19.54 -7.65
C THR A 437 -22.33 19.53 -8.90
N ALA A 438 -23.57 20.01 -8.80
CA ALA A 438 -24.52 20.00 -9.91
C ALA A 438 -24.12 21.00 -11.01
N ALA A 439 -23.66 22.20 -10.60
CA ALA A 439 -23.25 23.24 -11.53
C ALA A 439 -22.00 22.84 -12.32
N ILE A 440 -21.01 22.21 -11.67
CA ILE A 440 -19.81 21.72 -12.34
C ILE A 440 -20.16 20.63 -13.35
N ASN A 441 -20.93 19.61 -12.95
CA ASN A 441 -21.35 18.55 -13.86
C ASN A 441 -22.13 19.10 -15.08
N THR A 442 -22.94 20.15 -14.88
CA THR A 442 -23.64 20.84 -15.98
C THR A 442 -22.68 21.56 -16.91
N ALA A 443 -21.72 22.31 -16.36
CA ALA A 443 -20.71 23.03 -17.15
C ALA A 443 -19.87 22.09 -18.03
N LEU A 444 -19.44 20.95 -17.48
CA LEU A 444 -18.60 19.97 -18.18
C LEU A 444 -19.29 19.33 -19.39
N GLN A 445 -20.62 19.39 -19.49
CA GLN A 445 -21.39 18.86 -20.62
C GLN A 445 -21.51 19.86 -21.79
N SER A 446 -20.97 21.07 -21.67
CA SER A 446 -21.22 22.13 -22.66
C SER A 446 -20.50 21.96 -24.01
N GLY A 447 -19.52 21.06 -24.09
CA GLY A 447 -18.64 20.90 -25.26
C GLY A 447 -17.65 22.06 -25.48
N LYS A 448 -17.58 23.02 -24.56
CA LYS A 448 -16.61 24.13 -24.55
C LYS A 448 -15.43 23.81 -23.64
N ILE A 449 -14.39 24.65 -23.70
CA ILE A 449 -13.33 24.62 -22.69
C ILE A 449 -13.90 25.22 -21.40
N VAL A 450 -13.99 24.44 -20.32
CA VAL A 450 -14.52 24.92 -19.05
C VAL A 450 -13.42 25.62 -18.28
N PHE A 451 -13.58 26.92 -18.11
CA PHE A 451 -12.72 27.76 -17.29
C PHE A 451 -13.24 27.75 -15.85
N PHE A 452 -12.37 27.39 -14.91
CA PHE A 452 -12.59 27.55 -13.48
C PHE A 452 -11.83 28.81 -13.04
N PRO A 453 -12.52 29.94 -12.78
CA PRO A 453 -11.89 31.06 -12.11
C PRO A 453 -11.40 30.63 -10.73
N ALA A 454 -10.41 31.33 -10.20
CA ALA A 454 -9.87 31.03 -8.87
C ALA A 454 -10.98 30.93 -7.83
N GLY A 455 -10.90 29.90 -6.98
CA GLY A 455 -11.94 29.58 -6.02
C GLY A 455 -11.76 28.19 -5.43
N VAL A 456 -12.58 27.91 -4.43
CA VAL A 456 -12.70 26.59 -3.81
C VAL A 456 -14.12 26.10 -4.05
N TYR A 457 -14.25 25.10 -4.91
CA TYR A 457 -15.52 24.55 -5.34
C TYR A 457 -15.80 23.28 -4.54
N LYS A 458 -16.65 23.39 -3.51
CA LYS A 458 -17.00 22.24 -2.68
C LYS A 458 -17.90 21.28 -3.46
N VAL A 459 -17.63 19.99 -3.33
CA VAL A 459 -18.43 18.94 -3.97
C VAL A 459 -18.77 17.85 -2.95
N THR A 460 -20.02 17.40 -2.95
CA THR A 460 -20.50 16.34 -2.05
C THR A 460 -20.90 15.07 -2.79
N ASN A 461 -20.63 14.99 -4.09
CA ASN A 461 -20.83 13.81 -4.93
C ASN A 461 -19.83 13.82 -6.10
N THR A 462 -19.78 12.75 -6.90
CA THR A 462 -18.86 12.60 -8.03
C THR A 462 -19.01 13.70 -9.08
N ILE A 463 -17.89 14.29 -9.48
CA ILE A 463 -17.75 15.08 -10.70
C ILE A 463 -17.40 14.15 -11.86
N ASN A 464 -18.28 14.10 -12.86
CA ASN A 464 -18.09 13.30 -14.06
C ASN A 464 -17.49 14.19 -15.15
N ILE A 465 -16.25 13.93 -15.52
CA ILE A 465 -15.59 14.59 -16.65
C ILE A 465 -15.85 13.74 -17.90
N PRO A 466 -16.73 14.19 -18.81
CA PRO A 466 -17.05 13.43 -20.01
C PRO A 466 -15.91 13.48 -21.03
N VAL A 467 -15.89 12.51 -21.93
CA VAL A 467 -15.00 12.55 -23.10
C VAL A 467 -15.27 13.81 -23.92
N GLY A 468 -14.19 14.47 -24.35
CA GLY A 468 -14.21 15.76 -25.06
C GLY A 468 -14.04 16.97 -24.14
N ALA A 469 -14.11 16.78 -22.82
CA ALA A 469 -13.95 17.87 -21.87
C ALA A 469 -12.51 18.43 -21.86
N ARG A 470 -12.42 19.75 -21.79
CA ARG A 470 -11.18 20.48 -21.58
C ARG A 470 -11.37 21.44 -20.42
N ILE A 471 -10.49 21.42 -19.44
CA ILE A 471 -10.62 22.14 -18.16
C ILE A 471 -9.38 22.99 -17.96
N VAL A 472 -9.57 24.26 -17.60
CA VAL A 472 -8.49 25.20 -17.27
C VAL A 472 -8.84 25.93 -15.98
N GLY A 473 -7.98 25.84 -14.98
CA GLY A 473 -8.10 26.63 -13.77
C GLY A 473 -7.32 27.96 -13.84
N GLU A 474 -7.66 28.85 -12.92
CA GLU A 474 -6.94 30.10 -12.65
C GLU A 474 -6.32 30.02 -11.25
N SER A 475 -5.02 30.27 -11.14
CA SER A 475 -4.28 30.20 -9.87
C SER A 475 -4.54 28.90 -9.09
N TRP A 476 -4.48 27.75 -9.78
CA TRP A 476 -4.78 26.42 -9.23
C TRP A 476 -6.14 26.33 -8.56
N SER A 477 -7.20 26.48 -9.36
CA SER A 477 -8.58 26.41 -8.88
C SER A 477 -8.86 25.05 -8.21
N GLN A 478 -9.54 25.06 -7.06
CA GLN A 478 -9.64 23.87 -6.21
C GLN A 478 -11.02 23.23 -6.31
N ILE A 479 -11.09 21.94 -6.62
CA ILE A 479 -12.30 21.13 -6.38
C ILE A 479 -12.09 20.34 -5.09
N MET A 480 -12.96 20.57 -4.11
CA MET A 480 -12.81 20.10 -2.73
C MET A 480 -13.94 19.15 -2.34
N GLY A 481 -13.65 17.85 -2.28
CA GLY A 481 -14.60 16.82 -1.85
C GLY A 481 -14.88 16.86 -0.35
N THR A 482 -16.14 16.70 0.05
CA THR A 482 -16.52 16.63 1.46
C THR A 482 -17.85 15.91 1.66
N GLY A 483 -18.20 15.62 2.92
CA GLY A 483 -19.47 15.02 3.29
C GLY A 483 -19.47 13.49 3.30
N SER A 484 -20.58 12.93 3.78
CA SER A 484 -20.71 11.49 4.08
C SER A 484 -20.59 10.59 2.85
N TYR A 485 -20.85 11.10 1.64
CA TYR A 485 -20.66 10.36 0.40
C TYR A 485 -19.23 9.85 0.23
N PHE A 486 -18.23 10.58 0.74
CA PHE A 486 -16.81 10.21 0.71
C PHE A 486 -16.29 9.71 2.07
N GLY A 487 -17.16 9.45 3.05
CA GLY A 487 -16.75 9.13 4.42
C GLY A 487 -16.42 7.67 4.69
N ASP A 488 -16.85 6.75 3.83
CA ASP A 488 -16.80 5.31 4.07
C ASP A 488 -15.61 4.63 3.38
N ALA A 489 -14.58 4.27 4.15
CA ALA A 489 -13.37 3.59 3.67
C ALA A 489 -13.62 2.14 3.19
N GLU A 490 -14.69 1.48 3.64
CA GLU A 490 -15.05 0.13 3.21
C GLU A 490 -15.83 0.15 1.88
N ASN A 491 -16.36 1.32 1.49
CA ASN A 491 -17.06 1.52 0.23
C ASN A 491 -16.57 2.78 -0.50
N PRO A 492 -15.29 2.82 -0.95
CA PRO A 492 -14.71 4.02 -1.51
C PRO A 492 -15.50 4.58 -2.69
N LYS A 493 -15.62 5.91 -2.75
CA LYS A 493 -16.32 6.65 -3.80
C LYS A 493 -15.37 7.56 -4.56
N VAL A 494 -15.56 7.59 -5.88
CA VAL A 494 -14.81 8.46 -6.79
C VAL A 494 -15.28 9.91 -6.65
N MET A 495 -14.36 10.82 -6.35
CA MET A 495 -14.63 12.25 -6.36
C MET A 495 -14.58 12.79 -7.79
N ILE A 496 -13.48 12.57 -8.52
CA ILE A 496 -13.32 12.97 -9.92
C ILE A 496 -13.27 11.74 -10.82
N LYS A 497 -14.29 11.53 -11.63
CA LYS A 497 -14.38 10.43 -12.59
C LYS A 497 -14.04 10.91 -13.99
N VAL A 498 -12.87 10.55 -14.49
CA VAL A 498 -12.35 10.99 -15.80
C VAL A 498 -12.70 9.96 -16.87
N GLY A 499 -13.80 10.21 -17.58
CA GLY A 499 -14.42 9.25 -18.49
C GLY A 499 -15.02 8.03 -17.77
N ASN A 500 -15.72 7.18 -18.50
CA ASN A 500 -16.16 5.87 -18.06
C ASN A 500 -15.17 4.77 -18.51
N PRO A 501 -15.14 3.61 -17.83
CA PRO A 501 -14.40 2.46 -18.34
C PRO A 501 -14.79 2.14 -19.80
N GLY A 502 -13.79 2.03 -20.68
CA GLY A 502 -13.98 1.77 -22.11
C GLY A 502 -14.11 3.03 -22.98
N ASP A 503 -14.28 4.21 -22.38
CA ASP A 503 -14.32 5.46 -23.13
C ASP A 503 -12.97 5.74 -23.81
N SER A 504 -13.02 6.27 -25.04
CA SER A 504 -11.83 6.73 -25.76
C SER A 504 -12.06 8.11 -26.37
N GLY A 505 -11.11 9.02 -26.18
CA GLY A 505 -11.22 10.38 -26.71
C GLY A 505 -10.19 11.37 -26.18
N VAL A 506 -10.58 12.65 -26.22
CA VAL A 506 -9.79 13.77 -25.73
C VAL A 506 -10.27 14.18 -24.34
N ILE A 507 -9.36 14.27 -23.38
CA ILE A 507 -9.58 14.96 -22.10
C ILE A 507 -8.32 15.76 -21.78
N GLU A 508 -8.47 17.04 -21.46
CA GLU A 508 -7.36 17.92 -21.11
C GLU A 508 -7.68 18.63 -19.80
N ILE A 509 -6.82 18.50 -18.79
CA ILE A 509 -6.99 19.15 -17.48
C ILE A 509 -5.74 19.96 -17.18
N GLN A 510 -5.89 21.24 -16.84
CA GLN A 510 -4.75 22.07 -16.47
C GLN A 510 -5.02 23.10 -15.39
N ASP A 511 -3.97 23.44 -14.64
CA ASP A 511 -3.95 24.50 -13.63
C ASP A 511 -5.05 24.29 -12.54
N MET A 512 -5.26 23.04 -12.09
CA MET A 512 -6.27 22.66 -11.07
C MET A 512 -5.63 22.05 -9.80
N ILE A 513 -6.32 22.14 -8.67
CA ILE A 513 -6.04 21.32 -7.48
C ILE A 513 -7.27 20.48 -7.15
N PHE A 514 -7.06 19.19 -6.88
CA PHE A 514 -8.07 18.28 -6.36
C PHE A 514 -7.75 17.99 -4.89
N THR A 515 -8.70 18.25 -3.99
CA THR A 515 -8.47 18.20 -2.54
C THR A 515 -9.72 17.73 -1.79
N THR A 516 -9.63 17.63 -0.47
CA THR A 516 -10.75 17.30 0.42
C THR A 516 -10.86 18.24 1.60
N SER A 517 -12.08 18.35 2.13
CA SER A 517 -12.35 18.87 3.46
C SER A 517 -12.79 17.69 4.33
N GLY A 518 -11.88 17.20 5.18
CA GLY A 518 -12.01 15.96 5.93
C GLY A 518 -13.03 16.01 7.08
N PRO A 519 -13.37 14.84 7.67
CA PRO A 519 -12.92 13.50 7.27
C PRO A 519 -13.56 12.98 5.96
N THR A 520 -12.78 12.28 5.14
CA THR A 520 -13.20 11.75 3.82
C THR A 520 -12.50 10.43 3.49
N ALA A 521 -12.46 9.51 4.46
CA ALA A 521 -11.69 8.28 4.40
C ALA A 521 -12.00 7.39 3.18
N GLY A 522 -13.21 7.48 2.62
CA GLY A 522 -13.67 6.76 1.43
C GLY A 522 -13.38 7.43 0.09
N ALA A 523 -12.72 8.60 0.05
CA ALA A 523 -12.51 9.30 -1.21
C ALA A 523 -11.44 8.61 -2.08
N ILE A 524 -11.80 8.24 -3.31
CA ILE A 524 -10.86 8.08 -4.43
C ILE A 524 -10.83 9.44 -5.13
N ILE A 525 -9.77 10.22 -4.93
CA ILE A 525 -9.74 11.62 -5.38
C ILE A 525 -9.90 11.71 -6.88
N MET A 526 -9.18 10.89 -7.65
CA MET A 526 -9.34 10.79 -9.09
C MET A 526 -9.30 9.35 -9.58
N GLN A 527 -10.31 8.96 -10.36
CA GLN A 527 -10.29 7.72 -11.15
C GLN A 527 -10.22 8.07 -12.63
N TRP A 528 -9.12 7.67 -13.26
CA TRP A 528 -8.80 7.88 -14.66
C TRP A 528 -9.17 6.65 -15.50
N ASN A 529 -10.23 6.79 -16.30
CA ASN A 529 -10.77 5.69 -17.10
C ASN A 529 -10.51 5.84 -18.59
N VAL A 530 -10.46 7.08 -19.07
CA VAL A 530 -10.41 7.39 -20.50
C VAL A 530 -9.13 6.85 -21.15
N LYS A 531 -9.29 6.30 -22.35
CA LYS A 531 -8.20 6.01 -23.27
C LYS A 531 -8.04 7.16 -24.28
N GLN A 532 -6.83 7.50 -24.64
CA GLN A 532 -6.54 8.46 -25.68
C GLN A 532 -7.13 8.02 -27.03
N SER A 533 -7.73 8.94 -27.79
CA SER A 533 -8.11 8.73 -29.19
C SER A 533 -7.00 9.09 -30.18
N THR A 534 -6.12 10.01 -29.79
CA THR A 534 -4.88 10.35 -30.48
C THR A 534 -3.76 10.40 -29.44
N GLN A 535 -2.50 10.19 -29.82
CA GLN A 535 -1.40 10.13 -28.86
C GLN A 535 -1.35 11.40 -27.98
N GLY A 536 -1.34 11.22 -26.65
CA GLY A 536 -1.36 12.30 -25.67
C GLY A 536 -2.68 13.06 -25.54
N SER A 537 -3.80 12.54 -26.07
CA SER A 537 -5.09 13.26 -26.04
C SER A 537 -5.85 13.14 -24.72
N ALA A 538 -5.51 12.17 -23.88
CA ALA A 538 -6.00 12.05 -22.53
C ALA A 538 -4.87 12.49 -21.58
N ALA A 539 -4.95 13.71 -21.07
CA ALA A 539 -3.77 14.36 -20.50
C ALA A 539 -4.07 15.41 -19.41
N MET A 540 -3.08 15.61 -18.54
CA MET A 540 -3.15 16.55 -17.42
C MET A 540 -1.79 17.24 -17.21
N TRP A 541 -1.82 18.56 -17.04
CA TRP A 541 -0.63 19.40 -16.83
C TRP A 541 -0.81 20.34 -15.65
N ASP A 542 0.25 20.56 -14.87
CA ASP A 542 0.25 21.56 -13.78
C ASP A 542 -1.01 21.47 -12.89
N SER A 543 -1.49 20.25 -12.68
CA SER A 543 -2.67 19.96 -11.90
C SER A 543 -2.30 18.94 -10.85
N HIS A 544 -2.67 19.24 -9.61
CA HIS A 544 -2.11 18.56 -8.46
C HIS A 544 -3.23 17.99 -7.59
N ILE A 545 -2.90 16.96 -6.83
CA ILE A 545 -3.73 16.44 -5.77
C ILE A 545 -3.06 16.84 -4.47
N ARG A 546 -3.74 17.61 -3.63
CA ARG A 546 -3.26 17.99 -2.28
C ARG A 546 -4.29 17.55 -1.26
N ILE A 547 -3.90 16.75 -0.28
CA ILE A 547 -4.78 16.31 0.79
C ILE A 547 -4.31 16.85 2.14
N GLY A 548 -5.10 17.77 2.72
CA GLY A 548 -4.79 18.43 3.99
C GLY A 548 -3.83 19.61 3.88
N GLY A 549 -3.35 20.08 5.03
CA GLY A 549 -2.29 21.08 5.16
C GLY A 549 -2.64 22.52 4.77
N ALA A 550 -3.89 22.82 4.42
CA ALA A 550 -4.29 24.12 3.87
C ALA A 550 -5.61 24.62 4.45
N ALA A 551 -5.88 25.92 4.35
CA ALA A 551 -7.13 26.53 4.77
C ALA A 551 -8.35 25.88 4.11
N GLY A 552 -9.37 25.60 4.93
CA GLY A 552 -10.64 25.01 4.50
C GLY A 552 -10.65 23.49 4.38
N THR A 553 -9.53 22.79 4.60
CA THR A 553 -9.47 21.32 4.51
C THR A 553 -9.93 20.61 5.79
N ASN A 554 -10.04 21.30 6.92
CA ASN A 554 -10.24 20.69 8.26
C ASN A 554 -9.23 19.58 8.58
N LEU A 555 -8.03 19.71 8.03
CA LEU A 555 -6.92 18.76 8.09
C LEU A 555 -5.61 19.53 8.27
N ARG A 556 -5.63 20.51 9.18
CA ARG A 556 -4.53 21.44 9.50
C ARG A 556 -3.81 21.05 10.78
N ALA A 557 -2.79 21.80 11.20
CA ALA A 557 -2.07 21.54 12.45
C ALA A 557 -2.98 21.53 13.69
N THR A 558 -4.06 22.32 13.68
CA THR A 558 -5.09 22.32 14.73
C THR A 558 -5.97 21.08 14.72
N ASP A 559 -6.11 20.44 13.57
CA ASP A 559 -7.00 19.29 13.38
C ASP A 559 -6.24 17.98 13.50
N CYS A 560 -5.05 17.89 12.92
CA CYS A 560 -4.27 16.67 12.76
C CYS A 560 -2.83 16.86 13.25
N PRO A 561 -2.61 17.20 14.54
CA PRO A 561 -1.27 17.40 15.07
C PRO A 561 -0.46 16.10 15.06
N LYS A 562 0.85 16.22 14.83
CA LYS A 562 1.78 15.09 14.94
C LYS A 562 1.98 14.60 16.38
N LEU A 563 2.51 13.38 16.52
CA LEU A 563 3.04 12.83 17.79
C LEU A 563 2.02 12.80 18.94
N THR A 564 0.73 12.60 18.64
CA THR A 564 -0.31 12.51 19.67
C THR A 564 -0.29 11.19 20.45
N GLY A 565 0.45 10.19 19.96
CA GLY A 565 0.50 8.85 20.54
C GLY A 565 -0.73 7.98 20.23
N SER A 566 -1.66 8.48 19.40
CA SER A 566 -2.86 7.73 18.98
C SER A 566 -3.29 8.12 17.58
N ILE A 567 -3.95 7.21 16.86
CA ILE A 567 -4.48 7.50 15.52
C ILE A 567 -5.73 8.36 15.66
N LYS A 568 -5.70 9.58 15.11
CA LYS A 568 -6.91 10.40 14.98
C LYS A 568 -7.69 10.00 13.74
N MET A 569 -8.78 9.26 13.92
CA MET A 569 -9.57 8.71 12.81
C MET A 569 -10.18 9.77 11.87
N ASP A 570 -10.43 10.98 12.38
CA ASP A 570 -10.92 12.11 11.57
C ASP A 570 -9.85 12.65 10.59
N CYS A 571 -8.58 12.29 10.79
CA CYS A 571 -7.49 12.63 9.88
C CYS A 571 -7.33 11.61 8.73
N ARG A 572 -8.22 10.61 8.63
CA ARG A 572 -8.34 9.76 7.43
C ARG A 572 -9.01 10.55 6.31
N ALA A 573 -8.21 10.95 5.34
CA ALA A 573 -8.56 11.97 4.38
C ALA A 573 -8.85 11.43 2.97
N ALA A 574 -8.36 10.24 2.60
CA ALA A 574 -8.72 9.58 1.34
C ALA A 574 -8.34 8.09 1.34
N SER A 575 -9.06 7.31 0.53
CA SER A 575 -8.72 5.92 0.21
C SER A 575 -7.63 5.83 -0.86
N MET A 576 -7.58 6.77 -1.80
CA MET A 576 -6.61 6.80 -2.89
C MET A 576 -6.50 8.18 -3.54
N LEU A 577 -5.30 8.61 -3.94
CA LEU A 577 -5.11 9.87 -4.68
C LEU A 577 -5.47 9.70 -6.17
N LEU A 578 -4.85 8.75 -6.87
CA LEU A 578 -5.06 8.57 -8.31
C LEU A 578 -5.15 7.09 -8.69
N HIS A 579 -6.22 6.72 -9.39
CA HIS A 579 -6.42 5.38 -9.95
C HIS A 579 -6.46 5.42 -11.47
N MET A 580 -5.42 4.93 -12.15
CA MET A 580 -5.40 4.75 -13.60
C MET A 580 -5.83 3.33 -13.94
N THR A 581 -7.06 3.19 -14.43
CA THR A 581 -7.67 1.88 -14.64
C THR A 581 -7.10 1.15 -15.86
N LYS A 582 -7.34 -0.16 -15.95
CA LYS A 582 -6.75 -1.07 -16.93
C LYS A 582 -6.84 -0.66 -18.41
N GLN A 583 -7.98 -0.10 -18.80
CA GLN A 583 -8.25 0.30 -20.20
C GLN A 583 -7.83 1.74 -20.52
N SER A 584 -7.45 2.50 -19.50
CA SER A 584 -7.10 3.90 -19.64
C SER A 584 -5.73 4.09 -20.30
N SER A 585 -5.41 5.33 -20.64
CA SER A 585 -4.06 5.82 -20.95
C SER A 585 -3.95 7.23 -20.42
N ALA A 586 -2.78 7.71 -20.03
CA ALA A 586 -2.62 9.13 -19.73
C ALA A 586 -1.26 9.69 -20.12
N TYR A 587 -1.26 10.99 -20.40
CA TYR A 587 -0.09 11.84 -20.41
C TYR A 587 -0.18 12.79 -19.21
N LEU A 588 0.63 12.54 -18.17
CA LEU A 588 0.65 13.34 -16.95
C LEU A 588 1.98 14.09 -16.87
N GLU A 589 1.94 15.41 -16.74
CA GLU A 589 3.13 16.24 -16.69
C GLU A 589 3.04 17.27 -15.57
N ASN A 590 4.09 17.33 -14.74
CA ASN A 590 4.09 18.15 -13.52
C ASN A 590 2.85 17.92 -12.64
N VAL A 591 2.58 16.64 -12.33
CA VAL A 591 1.48 16.22 -11.47
C VAL A 591 2.05 15.80 -10.12
N TRP A 592 1.58 16.46 -9.07
CA TRP A 592 2.03 16.20 -7.70
C TRP A 592 0.85 15.67 -6.89
N ALA A 593 0.97 14.45 -6.37
CA ALA A 593 0.00 13.79 -5.51
C ALA A 593 0.52 13.79 -4.07
N TRP A 594 0.23 14.87 -3.36
CA TRP A 594 0.79 15.18 -2.05
C TRP A 594 -0.24 14.98 -0.94
N VAL A 595 0.10 14.12 0.02
CA VAL A 595 -0.57 14.05 1.31
C VAL A 595 0.20 14.96 2.25
N ALA A 596 -0.46 15.95 2.84
CA ALA A 596 0.25 17.01 3.54
C ALA A 596 1.03 16.49 4.74
N ASP A 597 2.35 16.66 4.72
CA ASP A 597 3.25 16.40 5.85
C ASP A 597 3.36 17.61 6.79
N HIS A 598 2.97 18.81 6.34
CA HIS A 598 2.92 20.05 7.13
C HIS A 598 1.78 21.01 6.72
N ASP A 599 1.47 21.97 7.60
CA ASP A 599 0.50 23.04 7.36
C ASP A 599 1.14 24.24 6.63
N VAL A 600 0.71 24.52 5.39
CA VAL A 600 1.28 25.56 4.52
C VAL A 600 0.66 26.95 4.71
N ASP A 601 -0.23 27.12 5.70
CA ASP A 601 -0.88 28.41 5.99
C ASP A 601 -0.54 28.91 7.41
N ILE A 602 0.55 28.42 8.00
CA ILE A 602 1.16 28.95 9.22
C ILE A 602 2.67 29.14 9.02
N PHE A 603 3.23 30.16 9.67
CA PHE A 603 4.64 30.52 9.53
C PHE A 603 5.61 29.38 9.83
N ASP A 604 5.37 28.68 10.95
CA ASP A 604 6.24 27.58 11.42
C ASP A 604 6.18 26.33 10.53
N GLN A 605 5.23 26.26 9.59
CA GLN A 605 4.99 25.10 8.73
C GLN A 605 4.97 23.79 9.54
N THR A 606 4.17 23.78 10.61
CA THR A 606 4.16 22.67 11.57
C THR A 606 3.74 21.37 10.87
N GLN A 607 4.52 20.32 11.11
CA GLN A 607 4.25 18.98 10.61
C GLN A 607 2.95 18.37 11.19
N ILE A 608 2.24 17.55 10.40
CA ILE A 608 0.90 17.03 10.68
C ILE A 608 0.73 15.55 10.29
N ASP A 609 -0.21 14.86 10.95
CA ASP A 609 -0.55 13.46 10.68
C ASP A 609 -1.81 13.36 9.80
N ILE A 610 -1.65 13.31 8.48
CA ILE A 610 -2.76 13.05 7.54
C ILE A 610 -2.65 11.63 6.98
N TYR A 611 -3.74 10.86 7.08
CA TYR A 611 -3.76 9.48 6.61
C TYR A 611 -4.48 9.39 5.27
N VAL A 612 -3.75 8.98 4.24
CA VAL A 612 -4.30 8.50 2.96
C VAL A 612 -3.74 7.11 2.68
N ALA A 613 -4.59 6.15 2.33
CA ALA A 613 -4.12 4.77 2.17
C ALA A 613 -3.14 4.62 1.01
N ARG A 614 -3.50 5.14 -0.17
CA ARG A 614 -2.84 4.83 -1.45
C ARG A 614 -2.52 6.11 -2.21
N GLY A 615 -1.31 6.21 -2.76
CA GLY A 615 -0.93 7.30 -3.67
C GLY A 615 -1.52 7.08 -5.05
N VAL A 616 -0.69 6.62 -5.99
CA VAL A 616 -1.02 6.39 -7.39
C VAL A 616 -1.03 4.89 -7.71
N LEU A 617 -2.20 4.36 -8.10
CA LEU A 617 -2.36 3.00 -8.63
C LEU A 617 -2.49 3.06 -10.17
N ILE A 618 -1.65 2.29 -10.85
CA ILE A 618 -1.61 2.17 -12.31
C ILE A 618 -1.86 0.72 -12.69
N GLU A 619 -2.99 0.48 -13.34
CA GLU A 619 -3.32 -0.81 -13.97
C GLU A 619 -3.33 -0.69 -15.50
N SER A 620 -3.12 0.53 -16.02
CA SER A 620 -3.14 0.84 -17.44
C SER A 620 -2.26 -0.12 -18.24
N THR A 621 -2.83 -0.64 -19.33
CA THR A 621 -2.12 -1.46 -20.33
C THR A 621 -1.91 -0.71 -21.63
N ALA A 622 -2.46 0.51 -21.76
CA ALA A 622 -2.23 1.38 -22.89
C ALA A 622 -1.13 2.40 -22.55
N PRO A 623 -0.53 3.04 -23.57
CA PRO A 623 0.61 3.93 -23.40
C PRO A 623 0.35 5.01 -22.34
N THR A 624 1.19 5.06 -21.32
CA THR A 624 1.10 6.01 -20.22
C THR A 624 2.43 6.68 -20.00
N TRP A 625 2.43 8.01 -19.88
CA TRP A 625 3.62 8.82 -19.64
C TRP A 625 3.44 9.63 -18.36
N LEU A 626 4.41 9.51 -17.46
CA LEU A 626 4.54 10.31 -16.25
C LEU A 626 5.80 11.15 -16.36
N TRP A 627 5.66 12.43 -16.70
CA TRP A 627 6.75 13.39 -16.83
C TRP A 627 6.84 14.27 -15.59
N GLY A 628 7.89 14.08 -14.80
CA GLY A 628 8.12 14.85 -13.56
C GLY A 628 6.97 14.75 -12.57
N THR A 629 6.47 13.54 -12.32
CA THR A 629 5.38 13.32 -11.35
C THR A 629 5.92 12.93 -9.98
N ALA A 630 5.25 13.37 -8.92
CA ALA A 630 5.59 13.01 -7.54
C ALA A 630 4.36 12.47 -6.80
N SER A 631 4.57 11.47 -5.94
CA SER A 631 3.54 10.96 -5.03
C SER A 631 4.18 10.77 -3.66
N GLU A 632 3.60 11.36 -2.62
CA GLU A 632 4.27 11.42 -1.32
C GLU A 632 3.32 11.19 -0.15
N HIS A 633 3.87 10.57 0.90
CA HIS A 633 3.29 10.42 2.23
C HIS A 633 1.97 9.62 2.32
N SER A 634 1.68 8.76 1.34
CA SER A 634 0.61 7.76 1.45
C SER A 634 1.03 6.58 2.34
N THR A 635 0.08 5.97 3.05
CA THR A 635 0.35 4.96 4.10
C THR A 635 0.88 3.62 3.54
N LEU A 636 0.32 3.14 2.42
CA LEU A 636 0.62 1.81 1.87
C LEU A 636 1.69 1.87 0.79
N TYR A 637 1.52 2.77 -0.17
CA TYR A 637 2.47 2.99 -1.26
C TYR A 637 2.27 4.35 -1.91
N GLN A 638 3.35 4.87 -2.48
CA GLN A 638 3.33 6.09 -3.29
C GLN A 638 2.97 5.76 -4.74
N TYR A 639 3.66 4.81 -5.37
CA TYR A 639 3.28 4.26 -6.68
C TYR A 639 3.12 2.74 -6.64
N GLN A 640 2.07 2.24 -7.28
CA GLN A 640 1.87 0.82 -7.54
C GLN A 640 1.46 0.59 -8.99
N LEU A 641 2.21 -0.23 -9.70
CA LEU A 641 1.86 -0.77 -11.00
C LEU A 641 1.41 -2.21 -10.80
N SER A 642 0.15 -2.52 -11.15
CA SER A 642 -0.40 -3.88 -11.02
C SER A 642 -1.01 -4.34 -12.34
N GLY A 643 -0.46 -5.40 -12.94
CA GLY A 643 -0.91 -5.88 -14.25
C GLY A 643 -0.71 -4.86 -15.37
N ALA A 644 0.13 -3.84 -15.15
CA ALA A 644 0.27 -2.69 -16.03
C ALA A 644 1.26 -3.00 -17.16
N SER A 645 1.11 -2.29 -18.28
CA SER A 645 2.10 -2.32 -19.35
C SER A 645 2.13 -1.07 -20.20
N ASN A 646 3.25 -0.85 -20.89
CA ASN A 646 3.52 0.35 -21.68
C ASN A 646 3.49 1.63 -20.84
N VAL A 647 4.27 1.64 -19.75
CA VAL A 647 4.37 2.79 -18.85
C VAL A 647 5.77 3.39 -18.91
N PHE A 648 5.84 4.68 -19.17
CA PHE A 648 7.03 5.51 -19.03
C PHE A 648 6.93 6.39 -17.78
N MET A 649 8.01 6.47 -17.01
CA MET A 649 8.15 7.28 -15.80
C MET A 649 9.46 8.06 -15.89
N GLY A 650 9.43 9.39 -15.89
CA GLY A 650 10.64 10.19 -16.13
C GLY A 650 10.56 11.65 -15.66
N LEU A 651 11.28 12.06 -14.62
CA LEU A 651 11.55 11.24 -13.44
C LEU A 651 10.30 11.10 -12.58
N VAL A 652 10.33 10.17 -11.65
CA VAL A 652 9.35 10.08 -10.56
C VAL A 652 10.00 10.19 -9.19
N GLN A 653 9.31 10.85 -8.27
CA GLN A 653 9.81 11.13 -6.92
C GLN A 653 8.81 10.72 -5.84
N THR A 654 9.31 10.28 -4.68
CA THR A 654 8.50 9.85 -3.53
C THR A 654 9.13 10.13 -2.16
N GLU A 655 8.27 10.29 -1.16
CA GLU A 655 8.63 10.24 0.26
C GLU A 655 7.66 9.35 1.05
N SER A 656 8.18 8.66 2.06
CA SER A 656 7.36 7.96 3.07
C SER A 656 6.71 8.97 4.03
N PRO A 657 5.53 8.66 4.61
CA PRO A 657 4.92 9.54 5.60
C PRO A 657 5.75 9.60 6.87
N TYR A 658 5.95 10.81 7.41
CA TYR A 658 6.92 11.06 8.48
C TYR A 658 6.54 10.43 9.83
N TYR A 659 5.25 10.15 10.02
CA TYR A 659 4.75 9.49 11.22
C TYR A 659 5.07 8.00 11.27
N GLN A 660 5.29 7.31 10.13
CA GLN A 660 5.60 5.89 10.15
C GLN A 660 6.93 5.64 10.85
N PRO A 661 7.03 4.59 11.70
CA PRO A 661 6.11 3.45 11.87
C PRO A 661 5.00 3.63 12.92
N SER A 662 4.65 4.86 13.32
CA SER A 662 3.58 5.14 14.27
C SER A 662 2.38 5.79 13.57
N PRO A 663 1.40 5.02 13.05
CA PRO A 663 1.29 3.56 13.14
C PRO A 663 1.99 2.81 12.00
N LEU A 664 2.18 1.50 12.19
CA LEU A 664 2.77 0.59 11.20
C LEU A 664 1.81 0.41 10.02
N GLY A 665 2.33 0.27 8.80
CA GLY A 665 1.51 -0.18 7.67
C GLY A 665 0.88 -1.55 7.96
N PRO A 666 -0.41 -1.78 7.66
CA PRO A 666 -1.31 -0.92 6.89
C PRO A 666 -2.17 0.06 7.72
N LEU A 667 -1.99 0.16 9.04
CA LEU A 667 -2.81 1.04 9.87
C LEU A 667 -2.67 2.52 9.47
N PRO A 668 -3.74 3.34 9.57
CA PRO A 668 -5.05 3.07 10.18
C PRO A 668 -6.05 2.34 9.28
N TRP A 669 -5.58 1.76 8.19
CA TRP A 669 -6.43 1.05 7.23
C TRP A 669 -6.55 -0.41 7.61
N SER A 670 -7.77 -0.94 7.54
CA SER A 670 -7.95 -2.38 7.71
C SER A 670 -7.45 -3.11 6.47
N VAL A 671 -6.89 -4.32 6.61
CA VAL A 671 -6.57 -5.18 5.44
C VAL A 671 -7.83 -5.50 4.64
N THR A 672 -9.01 -5.31 5.23
CA THR A 672 -10.33 -5.43 4.62
C THR A 672 -10.88 -4.12 4.01
N GLU A 673 -10.35 -2.94 4.35
CA GLU A 673 -10.81 -1.64 3.82
C GLU A 673 -10.39 -1.53 2.33
N GLY A 674 -11.33 -1.88 1.44
CA GLY A 674 -11.10 -2.09 -0.01
C GLY A 674 -11.24 -3.55 -0.48
N THR A 675 -11.61 -4.49 0.41
CA THR A 675 -11.92 -5.90 0.07
C THR A 675 -13.26 -6.10 -0.63
N THR A 676 -13.91 -5.03 -1.06
CA THR A 676 -14.84 -5.09 -2.19
C THR A 676 -14.08 -5.33 -3.50
N SER A 677 -13.32 -6.42 -3.64
CA SER A 677 -12.68 -6.86 -4.90
C SER A 677 -11.83 -5.82 -5.67
N GLN A 678 -11.60 -4.61 -5.13
CA GLN A 678 -11.21 -3.44 -5.93
C GLN A 678 -9.71 -3.20 -5.93
N PHE A 679 -9.03 -3.42 -4.79
CA PHE A 679 -7.60 -3.16 -4.62
C PHE A 679 -6.88 -4.40 -4.07
N THR A 680 -7.01 -5.54 -4.76
CA THR A 680 -6.56 -6.86 -4.27
C THR A 680 -5.05 -6.98 -4.07
N ASP A 681 -4.27 -6.06 -4.65
CA ASP A 681 -2.81 -6.13 -4.65
C ASP A 681 -2.16 -5.22 -3.61
N ASP A 682 -2.94 -4.61 -2.71
CA ASP A 682 -2.39 -3.78 -1.65
C ASP A 682 -1.39 -4.52 -0.75
N PRO A 683 -0.34 -3.83 -0.27
CA PRO A 683 0.62 -4.44 0.63
C PRO A 683 -0.03 -4.67 1.99
N THR A 684 0.00 -5.92 2.45
CA THR A 684 -0.55 -6.29 3.77
C THR A 684 0.48 -6.14 4.90
N PHE A 685 1.76 -6.04 4.55
CA PHE A 685 2.92 -6.02 5.46
C PHE A 685 3.03 -7.25 6.37
N ILE A 686 2.26 -8.31 6.11
CA ILE A 686 2.27 -9.55 6.89
C ILE A 686 3.64 -10.24 6.84
N GLU A 687 4.38 -10.09 5.74
CA GLU A 687 5.73 -10.61 5.60
C GLU A 687 6.70 -10.03 6.65
N CYS A 688 6.48 -8.80 7.10
CA CYS A 688 7.28 -8.16 8.15
C CYS A 688 7.08 -8.79 9.54
N LEU A 689 5.97 -9.52 9.73
CA LEU A 689 5.66 -10.26 10.97
C LEU A 689 6.21 -11.69 10.96
N SER A 690 6.63 -12.19 9.80
CA SER A 690 6.90 -13.62 9.58
C SER A 690 8.34 -14.06 9.86
N SER A 691 9.21 -13.12 10.21
CA SER A 691 10.65 -13.30 10.36
C SER A 691 11.10 -12.77 11.71
N LEU A 692 11.77 -13.61 12.52
CA LEU A 692 12.29 -13.23 13.84
C LEU A 692 13.46 -12.21 13.76
N ASP A 693 14.05 -12.04 12.57
CA ASP A 693 15.19 -11.15 12.32
C ASP A 693 14.78 -9.83 11.61
N THR A 694 13.49 -9.63 11.30
CA THR A 694 13.02 -8.43 10.62
C THR A 694 12.58 -7.37 11.62
N ASP A 695 13.22 -6.21 11.57
CA ASP A 695 12.81 -5.02 12.33
C ASP A 695 11.49 -4.48 11.76
N ILE A 696 10.38 -4.79 12.43
CA ILE A 696 9.03 -4.46 11.96
C ILE A 696 8.83 -2.96 11.77
N ASP A 697 9.47 -2.15 12.61
CA ASP A 697 9.40 -0.69 12.61
C ASP A 697 10.08 -0.06 11.38
N LYS A 698 10.92 -0.84 10.68
CA LYS A 698 11.56 -0.45 9.41
C LYS A 698 10.95 -1.14 8.20
N CYS A 699 10.35 -2.31 8.40
CA CYS A 699 9.79 -3.12 7.31
C CYS A 699 8.37 -2.72 6.92
N ALA A 700 7.52 -2.40 7.91
CA ALA A 700 6.11 -2.04 7.70
C ALA A 700 5.93 -0.53 7.47
N VAL A 701 6.71 0.01 6.54
CA VAL A 701 6.70 1.42 6.09
C VAL A 701 6.28 1.45 4.62
N SER A 702 5.63 2.53 4.19
CA SER A 702 5.07 2.68 2.86
C SER A 702 6.07 2.36 1.74
N TRP A 703 5.62 1.67 0.70
CA TRP A 703 6.47 1.44 -0.47
C TRP A 703 6.58 2.71 -1.34
N ALA A 704 7.78 3.01 -1.84
CA ALA A 704 7.93 4.06 -2.84
C ALA A 704 7.37 3.62 -4.20
N LEU A 705 7.78 2.43 -4.66
CA LEU A 705 7.32 1.88 -5.93
C LEU A 705 7.13 0.37 -5.83
N ARG A 706 5.97 -0.12 -6.26
CA ARG A 706 5.70 -1.55 -6.44
C ARG A 706 5.38 -1.85 -7.89
N ILE A 707 6.06 -2.81 -8.48
CA ILE A 707 5.82 -3.29 -9.85
C ILE A 707 5.42 -4.76 -9.76
N LEU A 708 4.14 -5.04 -9.97
CA LEU A 708 3.52 -6.35 -9.73
C LEU A 708 2.91 -6.86 -11.03
N ASP A 709 3.28 -8.07 -11.45
CA ASP A 709 2.72 -8.74 -12.65
C ASP A 709 2.66 -7.81 -13.88
N SER A 710 3.66 -6.94 -14.03
CA SER A 710 3.66 -5.86 -15.03
C SER A 710 4.76 -6.08 -16.07
N SER A 711 4.61 -5.49 -17.25
CA SER A 711 5.60 -5.59 -18.32
C SER A 711 5.82 -4.30 -19.11
N ASP A 712 6.96 -4.18 -19.77
CA ASP A 712 7.27 -3.01 -20.62
C ASP A 712 7.18 -1.69 -19.81
N ILE A 713 7.93 -1.66 -18.70
CA ILE A 713 7.99 -0.53 -17.76
C ILE A 713 9.36 0.14 -17.86
N TYR A 714 9.34 1.44 -18.11
CA TYR A 714 10.53 2.26 -18.35
C TYR A 714 10.57 3.41 -17.35
N ALA A 715 11.40 3.30 -16.32
CA ALA A 715 11.62 4.36 -15.35
C ALA A 715 13.03 4.96 -15.54
N TYR A 716 13.07 6.21 -15.98
CA TYR A 716 14.30 6.97 -16.24
C TYR A 716 14.37 8.17 -15.29
N GLY A 717 15.23 8.05 -14.27
CA GLY A 717 15.27 8.96 -13.14
C GLY A 717 14.24 8.54 -12.09
N VAL A 718 14.73 8.10 -10.96
CA VAL A 718 13.92 7.58 -9.85
C VAL A 718 14.47 8.15 -8.55
N GLY A 719 13.71 8.98 -7.85
CA GLY A 719 14.14 9.66 -6.62
C GLY A 719 13.27 9.31 -5.41
N PHE A 720 13.66 8.33 -4.58
CA PHE A 720 12.78 7.80 -3.54
C PHE A 720 13.38 7.86 -2.13
N TYR A 721 12.69 8.52 -1.20
CA TYR A 721 13.30 8.94 0.07
C TYR A 721 12.49 8.48 1.30
N SER A 722 13.21 8.20 2.38
CA SER A 722 12.65 8.03 3.72
C SER A 722 13.52 8.76 4.73
N TRP A 723 12.90 9.69 5.44
CA TRP A 723 13.59 10.67 6.27
C TRP A 723 13.42 10.44 7.76
N PHE A 724 12.41 9.66 8.16
CA PHE A 724 11.96 9.64 9.53
C PHE A 724 11.60 8.23 9.99
N GLN A 725 11.77 8.02 11.29
CA GLN A 725 11.00 7.05 12.05
C GLN A 725 10.26 7.81 13.14
N ASN A 726 8.93 7.93 13.03
CA ASN A 726 8.12 8.68 13.99
C ASN A 726 8.67 10.11 14.23
N TYR A 727 8.87 10.87 13.15
CA TYR A 727 9.44 12.22 13.14
C TYR A 727 10.89 12.38 13.63
N ASP A 728 11.57 11.28 13.98
CA ASP A 728 12.99 11.30 14.34
C ASP A 728 13.89 10.98 13.13
N GLN A 729 14.98 11.73 12.96
CA GLN A 729 15.91 11.60 11.83
C GLN A 729 17.23 10.90 12.18
N THR A 730 17.37 10.30 13.37
CA THR A 730 18.60 9.56 13.76
C THR A 730 18.91 8.39 12.82
N CYS A 731 17.89 7.88 12.13
CA CYS A 731 18.01 6.85 11.10
C CYS A 731 18.63 7.33 9.77
N VAL A 732 18.56 8.63 9.45
CA VAL A 732 19.02 9.20 8.17
C VAL A 732 20.52 9.01 7.94
N PRO A 733 21.42 9.36 8.89
CA PRO A 733 22.85 9.11 8.72
C PRO A 733 23.21 7.61 8.73
N LEU A 734 22.31 6.74 9.22
CA LEU A 734 22.49 5.29 9.26
C LEU A 734 21.88 4.57 8.06
N GLU A 735 21.20 5.30 7.16
CA GLU A 735 20.53 4.77 5.96
C GLU A 735 19.53 3.63 6.28
N ASN A 736 18.84 3.73 7.43
CA ASN A 736 17.99 2.67 7.94
C ASN A 736 16.64 3.16 8.49
N CYS A 737 16.12 4.28 7.98
CA CYS A 737 14.77 4.75 8.34
C CYS A 737 13.69 3.74 7.94
N GLN A 738 13.93 3.01 6.85
CA GLN A 738 13.12 1.87 6.44
C GLN A 738 13.98 0.77 5.81
N THR A 739 13.44 -0.42 5.67
CA THR A 739 14.17 -1.54 5.08
C THR A 739 14.19 -1.48 3.56
N ARG A 740 13.07 -1.12 2.93
CA ARG A 740 12.81 -1.41 1.50
C ARG A 740 12.01 -0.31 0.80
N LEU A 741 12.39 -0.01 -0.44
CA LEU A 741 11.80 1.08 -1.24
C LEU A 741 11.08 0.62 -2.51
N ILE A 742 11.77 -0.17 -3.34
CA ILE A 742 11.26 -0.60 -4.65
C ILE A 742 11.00 -2.10 -4.63
N GLN A 743 9.75 -2.52 -4.79
CA GLN A 743 9.39 -3.93 -4.96
C GLN A 743 9.17 -4.25 -6.43
N THR A 744 9.76 -5.36 -6.89
CA THR A 744 9.37 -6.01 -8.15
C THR A 744 8.91 -7.42 -7.88
N ALA A 745 7.75 -7.83 -8.40
CA ALA A 745 7.25 -9.19 -8.28
C ALA A 745 6.62 -9.65 -9.60
N PHE A 746 7.01 -10.83 -10.08
CA PHE A 746 6.44 -11.48 -11.27
C PHE A 746 6.38 -10.59 -12.53
N SER A 747 7.33 -9.66 -12.65
CA SER A 747 7.34 -8.65 -13.70
C SER A 747 8.50 -8.88 -14.66
N GLU A 748 8.36 -8.45 -15.91
CA GLU A 748 9.36 -8.64 -16.97
C GLU A 748 9.49 -7.41 -17.86
N LYS A 749 10.61 -7.28 -18.58
CA LYS A 749 10.95 -6.08 -19.36
C LYS A 749 10.87 -4.80 -18.53
N ILE A 750 11.50 -4.85 -17.36
CA ILE A 750 11.58 -3.73 -16.43
C ILE A 750 12.94 -3.07 -16.58
N TYR A 751 12.92 -1.76 -16.83
CA TYR A 751 14.11 -0.95 -17.04
C TYR A 751 14.09 0.22 -16.05
N LEU A 752 14.98 0.18 -15.05
CA LEU A 752 15.12 1.25 -14.07
C LEU A 752 16.50 1.91 -14.24
N TYR A 753 16.51 3.18 -14.61
CA TYR A 753 17.73 3.98 -14.79
C TYR A 753 17.75 5.17 -13.84
N GLY A 754 18.95 5.55 -13.38
CA GLY A 754 19.16 6.75 -12.58
C GLY A 754 18.42 6.72 -11.24
N ILE A 755 18.52 5.59 -10.52
CA ILE A 755 17.92 5.41 -9.19
C ILE A 755 18.76 6.18 -8.18
N ALA A 756 18.12 7.07 -7.43
CA ALA A 756 18.65 7.74 -6.25
C ALA A 756 17.70 7.48 -5.07
N THR A 757 18.21 6.83 -4.01
CA THR A 757 17.42 6.57 -2.80
C THR A 757 18.07 7.12 -1.54
N LYS A 758 17.28 7.33 -0.49
CA LYS A 758 17.76 7.79 0.82
C LYS A 758 17.02 7.11 1.97
N GLY A 759 17.76 6.78 3.03
CA GLY A 759 17.22 6.29 4.30
C GLY A 759 16.70 4.86 4.26
N ALA A 760 17.12 4.06 3.26
CA ALA A 760 16.68 2.68 3.10
C ALA A 760 17.84 1.70 2.93
N GLN A 761 17.73 0.52 3.53
CA GLN A 761 18.75 -0.52 3.46
C GLN A 761 18.78 -1.21 2.08
N GLU A 762 17.60 -1.41 1.49
CA GLU A 762 17.40 -2.00 0.17
C GLU A 762 16.77 -0.97 -0.77
N ALA A 763 17.56 -0.49 -1.73
CA ALA A 763 17.06 0.40 -2.78
C ALA A 763 16.07 -0.36 -3.69
N VAL A 764 16.40 -1.61 -4.03
CA VAL A 764 15.53 -2.52 -4.78
C VAL A 764 15.42 -3.86 -4.06
N SER A 765 14.20 -4.28 -3.75
CA SER A 765 13.82 -5.49 -3.02
C SER A 765 13.01 -6.43 -3.93
N PRO A 766 13.67 -7.11 -4.88
CA PRO A 766 12.98 -7.99 -5.82
C PRO A 766 12.46 -9.26 -5.15
N THR A 767 11.28 -9.72 -5.57
CA THR A 767 10.64 -10.95 -5.10
C THR A 767 10.68 -12.02 -6.20
N GLY A 768 11.30 -13.18 -5.91
CA GLY A 768 11.43 -14.30 -6.85
C GLY A 768 12.63 -15.19 -6.54
N SER A 769 12.68 -16.38 -7.14
CA SER A 769 13.79 -17.33 -6.91
C SER A 769 15.11 -16.75 -7.46
N ASN A 770 16.16 -16.69 -6.64
CA ASN A 770 17.52 -16.25 -7.01
C ASN A 770 17.72 -14.75 -7.28
N LEU A 771 16.75 -13.88 -6.96
CA LEU A 771 16.93 -12.43 -7.04
C LEU A 771 17.56 -11.90 -5.75
N VAL A 772 18.60 -11.06 -5.88
CA VAL A 772 19.30 -10.41 -4.75
C VAL A 772 18.92 -8.93 -4.66
N ALA A 773 18.73 -8.44 -3.44
CA ALA A 773 18.44 -7.03 -3.18
C ALA A 773 19.62 -6.13 -3.55
N ALA A 774 19.31 -4.95 -4.11
CA ALA A 774 20.30 -3.90 -4.32
C ALA A 774 20.45 -3.08 -3.04
N LEU A 775 21.52 -3.34 -2.29
CA LEU A 775 21.72 -2.80 -0.95
C LEU A 775 22.35 -1.40 -0.99
N GLN A 776 21.98 -0.54 -0.04
CA GLN A 776 22.55 0.79 0.09
C GLN A 776 24.08 0.76 0.28
N GLN A 777 24.58 -0.13 1.13
CA GLN A 777 26.02 -0.23 1.45
C GLN A 777 26.91 -0.46 0.21
N ASP A 778 26.37 -1.06 -0.85
CA ASP A 778 27.07 -1.35 -2.10
C ASP A 778 26.99 -0.20 -3.11
N ASN A 779 26.15 0.80 -2.84
CA ASN A 779 25.70 1.81 -3.81
C ASN A 779 25.70 3.25 -3.26
N GLN A 780 26.24 3.51 -2.07
CA GLN A 780 26.34 4.88 -1.54
C GLN A 780 27.18 5.78 -2.46
N ASN A 781 26.62 6.90 -2.90
CA ASN A 781 27.30 7.93 -3.69
C ASN A 781 27.02 9.32 -3.13
N GLY A 782 27.91 9.78 -2.24
CA GLY A 782 27.70 11.01 -1.48
C GLY A 782 26.56 10.84 -0.48
N TYR A 783 25.51 11.65 -0.64
CA TYR A 783 24.37 11.78 0.26
C TYR A 783 23.32 10.72 -0.01
N THR A 784 23.19 10.26 -1.25
CA THR A 784 22.20 9.26 -1.66
C THR A 784 22.86 7.93 -1.99
N THR A 785 22.06 6.87 -1.96
CA THR A 785 22.36 5.64 -2.69
C THR A 785 22.08 5.87 -4.17
N SER A 786 23.02 5.58 -5.08
CA SER A 786 22.85 5.84 -6.51
C SER A 786 23.19 4.64 -7.37
N ILE A 787 22.22 4.17 -8.17
CA ILE A 787 22.37 3.05 -9.13
C ILE A 787 22.10 3.60 -10.54
N ALA A 788 23.06 3.42 -11.45
CA ALA A 788 22.93 3.94 -12.81
C ALA A 788 21.86 3.14 -13.60
N ALA A 789 21.88 1.81 -13.48
CA ALA A 789 20.85 0.95 -14.08
C ALA A 789 20.61 -0.35 -13.28
N TRP A 790 19.34 -0.72 -13.13
CA TRP A 790 18.89 -2.01 -12.62
C TRP A 790 18.04 -2.72 -13.68
N LEU A 791 18.60 -3.78 -14.25
CA LEU A 791 18.13 -4.52 -15.44
C LEU A 791 18.03 -6.06 -15.30
N PRO A 792 18.06 -6.73 -14.11
CA PRO A 792 17.91 -8.19 -14.06
C PRO A 792 16.61 -8.72 -14.68
N LEU A 793 15.56 -7.90 -14.77
CA LEU A 793 14.25 -8.26 -15.33
C LEU A 793 14.03 -7.74 -16.76
N ALA A 794 15.08 -7.32 -17.48
CA ALA A 794 14.92 -6.70 -18.80
C ALA A 794 14.47 -7.66 -19.92
N GLU A 795 14.65 -8.99 -19.77
CA GLU A 795 14.29 -9.98 -20.80
C GLU A 795 12.90 -10.63 -20.54
N PRO A 796 12.18 -11.04 -21.61
CA PRO A 796 10.97 -11.87 -21.49
C PRO A 796 11.26 -13.21 -20.82
N GLY A 797 10.32 -13.73 -20.04
CA GLY A 797 10.48 -14.98 -19.30
C GLY A 797 11.28 -14.84 -17.99
N SER A 798 11.79 -13.65 -17.66
CA SER A 798 12.25 -13.30 -16.31
C SER A 798 11.12 -13.43 -15.27
N ALA A 799 9.88 -13.18 -15.70
CA ALA A 799 8.68 -13.50 -14.93
C ALA A 799 8.57 -15.00 -14.60
N ALA A 800 9.11 -15.93 -15.42
CA ALA A 800 8.96 -17.37 -15.22
C ALA A 800 9.75 -17.95 -14.03
N LEU A 801 10.57 -17.14 -13.34
CA LEU A 801 11.24 -17.52 -12.09
C LEU A 801 10.32 -17.37 -10.84
N GLY A 802 9.03 -17.06 -11.06
CA GLY A 802 7.91 -17.19 -10.15
C GLY A 802 6.58 -17.22 -10.92
N LYS A 803 5.59 -18.04 -10.56
CA LYS A 803 4.42 -18.30 -11.43
C LYS A 803 3.57 -17.03 -11.72
N LYS A 804 3.17 -16.87 -12.99
CA LYS A 804 2.26 -15.84 -13.55
C LYS A 804 0.83 -15.91 -12.98
N ARG A 805 0.16 -14.77 -12.82
CA ARG A 805 -1.25 -14.61 -12.38
C ARG A 805 -2.21 -14.55 -13.58
N ILE A 806 -3.44 -15.06 -13.42
CA ILE A 806 -4.59 -14.64 -14.24
C ILE A 806 -5.48 -13.72 -13.36
N PRO A 807 -5.91 -12.54 -13.83
CA PRO A 807 -6.78 -11.65 -13.05
C PRO A 807 -8.15 -12.26 -12.75
N GLY A 808 -8.63 -12.15 -11.51
CA GLY A 808 -9.99 -12.55 -11.10
C GLY A 808 -10.22 -14.05 -10.87
N SER A 809 -9.20 -14.90 -11.04
CA SER A 809 -9.25 -16.32 -10.70
C SER A 809 -7.86 -16.90 -10.43
N GLU A 810 -7.82 -18.09 -9.81
CA GLU A 810 -6.83 -19.17 -9.97
C GLU A 810 -6.05 -19.58 -8.71
N TRP A 811 -6.17 -20.87 -8.39
CA TRP A 811 -5.11 -21.85 -8.65
C TRP A 811 -5.77 -23.08 -9.29
N VAL A 812 -5.75 -23.23 -10.62
CA VAL A 812 -6.15 -24.50 -11.25
C VAL A 812 -4.98 -25.06 -12.03
N PHE A 813 -4.37 -26.11 -11.48
CA PHE A 813 -3.55 -27.02 -12.28
C PHE A 813 -4.50 -27.84 -13.15
N THR A 814 -4.59 -27.55 -14.45
CA THR A 814 -4.97 -28.59 -15.41
C THR A 814 -3.73 -29.40 -15.75
N GLN A 815 -3.44 -30.40 -14.92
CA GLN A 815 -2.76 -31.59 -15.42
C GLN A 815 -3.85 -32.58 -15.79
N THR A 816 -4.25 -32.57 -17.06
CA THR A 816 -4.94 -33.73 -17.64
C THR A 816 -3.95 -34.89 -17.67
N ALA A 817 -4.17 -35.85 -16.78
CA ALA A 817 -3.76 -37.24 -17.01
C ALA A 817 -4.98 -38.11 -16.73
N ALA A 818 -5.35 -38.88 -17.76
CA ALA A 818 -6.40 -39.87 -17.73
C ALA A 818 -6.14 -40.91 -16.63
N ASP A 819 -7.23 -41.39 -16.04
CA ASP A 819 -7.37 -42.65 -15.32
C ASP A 819 -6.31 -42.95 -14.25
N ASN A 820 -6.47 -42.40 -13.04
CA ASN A 820 -5.93 -43.04 -11.83
C ASN A 820 -6.70 -42.62 -10.57
N VAL A 821 -7.27 -43.61 -9.89
CA VAL A 821 -7.96 -43.48 -8.60
C VAL A 821 -6.98 -42.98 -7.52
N ARG A 822 -7.33 -41.91 -6.78
CA ARG A 822 -6.49 -41.36 -5.70
C ARG A 822 -6.62 -42.20 -4.42
N GLN A 823 -5.50 -42.54 -3.79
CA GLN A 823 -5.42 -43.18 -2.46
C GLN A 823 -4.62 -42.30 -1.50
N PHE A 824 -5.06 -42.18 -0.24
CA PHE A 824 -4.40 -41.40 0.80
C PHE A 824 -3.54 -42.30 1.71
N TRP A 825 -2.29 -41.89 1.96
CA TRP A 825 -1.25 -42.66 2.65
C TRP A 825 -0.68 -41.95 3.89
N THR A 826 -0.85 -40.64 4.03
CA THR A 826 -0.36 -39.87 5.17
C THR A 826 -1.37 -38.81 5.58
N TRP A 827 -1.73 -38.68 6.85
CA TRP A 827 -2.57 -37.57 7.32
C TRP A 827 -2.33 -37.26 8.80
N GLY A 828 -2.65 -36.04 9.21
CA GLY A 828 -2.46 -35.54 10.58
C GLY A 828 -3.72 -34.92 11.17
N ALA A 829 -3.91 -35.06 12.48
CA ALA A 829 -5.02 -34.46 13.23
C ALA A 829 -4.49 -33.44 14.23
N PHE A 830 -4.92 -32.18 14.10
CA PHE A 830 -4.53 -31.05 14.94
C PHE A 830 -5.77 -30.46 15.60
N GLY A 831 -5.60 -29.75 16.71
CA GLY A 831 -6.72 -29.05 17.32
C GLY A 831 -6.80 -29.13 18.84
N ASP A 832 -7.96 -28.73 19.33
CA ASP A 832 -8.30 -28.51 20.72
C ASP A 832 -8.95 -29.73 21.40
N SER A 833 -9.67 -29.49 22.49
CA SER A 833 -10.34 -30.53 23.27
C SER A 833 -11.36 -31.32 22.44
N TYR A 834 -11.98 -30.72 21.42
CA TYR A 834 -12.99 -31.41 20.61
C TYR A 834 -12.38 -32.56 19.79
N SER A 835 -11.27 -32.33 19.09
CA SER A 835 -10.57 -33.37 18.32
C SER A 835 -9.78 -34.34 19.20
N ALA A 836 -9.36 -33.92 20.40
CA ALA A 836 -8.72 -34.81 21.38
C ALA A 836 -9.72 -35.80 22.04
N GLY A 837 -10.98 -35.40 22.17
CA GLY A 837 -12.14 -36.21 22.61
C GLY A 837 -12.10 -36.70 24.06
N PRO A 838 -12.04 -35.82 25.09
CA PRO A 838 -12.18 -36.18 26.49
C PRO A 838 -13.27 -37.21 26.78
N GLY A 839 -12.87 -38.38 27.29
CA GLY A 839 -13.80 -39.45 27.68
C GLY A 839 -14.23 -40.38 26.54
N ALA A 840 -13.86 -40.10 25.29
CA ALA A 840 -14.22 -40.94 24.14
C ALA A 840 -13.29 -42.16 24.04
N GLY A 841 -13.62 -43.23 24.78
CA GLY A 841 -12.83 -44.46 24.82
C GLY A 841 -11.72 -44.42 25.87
N LYS A 842 -10.58 -45.07 25.59
CA LYS A 842 -9.46 -45.21 26.52
C LYS A 842 -8.40 -44.13 26.30
N TYR A 843 -7.76 -43.71 27.38
CA TYR A 843 -6.57 -42.86 27.34
C TYR A 843 -5.40 -43.65 26.72
N THR A 844 -4.77 -43.14 25.65
CA THR A 844 -3.70 -43.88 24.97
C THR A 844 -2.35 -43.19 25.01
N LYS A 845 -1.38 -43.78 25.72
CA LYS A 845 0.02 -43.37 25.62
C LYS A 845 0.72 -43.93 24.38
N GLU A 846 0.21 -45.00 23.78
CA GLU A 846 0.86 -45.67 22.65
C GLU A 846 1.15 -44.74 21.45
N TYR A 847 0.32 -43.71 21.24
CA TYR A 847 0.50 -42.71 20.18
C TYR A 847 1.27 -41.45 20.64
N ILE A 848 1.29 -41.16 21.94
CA ILE A 848 2.19 -40.16 22.55
C ILE A 848 3.65 -40.58 22.39
N TYR A 849 3.93 -41.90 22.46
CA TYR A 849 5.29 -42.46 22.43
C TYR A 849 5.76 -43.00 21.07
N LYS A 850 4.89 -43.53 20.20
CA LYS A 850 5.35 -44.13 18.92
C LYS A 850 5.67 -43.12 17.80
N SER A 851 5.35 -41.83 17.97
CA SER A 851 5.52 -40.81 16.91
C SER A 851 6.73 -39.89 17.07
N ARG A 852 7.58 -40.02 18.11
CA ARG A 852 8.55 -38.97 18.48
C ARG A 852 9.91 -39.53 18.90
N LYS A 853 11.00 -39.02 18.31
CA LYS A 853 12.37 -39.38 18.72
C LYS A 853 12.94 -38.50 19.83
N ASP A 854 12.50 -37.23 19.97
CA ASP A 854 13.18 -36.25 20.86
C ASP A 854 12.25 -35.25 21.61
N GLY A 855 11.11 -35.67 22.19
CA GLY A 855 10.51 -34.93 23.32
C GLY A 855 9.16 -34.20 23.12
N GLN A 856 8.19 -34.67 23.92
CA GLN A 856 7.17 -34.01 24.74
C GLN A 856 6.33 -32.83 24.19
N LEU A 857 5.06 -33.10 23.85
CA LEU A 857 3.96 -32.25 24.31
C LEU A 857 3.70 -32.72 25.75
N LYS A 858 4.27 -32.03 26.75
CA LYS A 858 3.97 -32.31 28.15
C LYS A 858 2.49 -31.97 28.37
N ASP A 859 1.75 -32.85 29.04
CA ASP A 859 0.43 -32.57 29.64
C ASP A 859 -0.83 -32.61 28.74
N CYS A 860 -0.78 -33.22 27.53
CA CYS A 860 -1.98 -33.46 26.70
C CYS A 860 -2.69 -34.79 26.99
N MET A 861 -4.02 -34.79 27.08
CA MET A 861 -4.82 -36.02 27.07
C MET A 861 -5.47 -36.27 25.72
N ILE A 862 -5.35 -37.51 25.22
CA ILE A 862 -5.86 -37.92 23.91
C ILE A 862 -6.52 -39.30 24.06
N TYR A 863 -7.71 -39.46 23.49
CA TYR A 863 -8.51 -40.67 23.62
C TYR A 863 -8.68 -41.40 22.28
N ASN A 864 -8.80 -42.72 22.32
CA ASN A 864 -8.81 -43.57 21.12
C ASN A 864 -10.19 -43.86 20.53
N GLN A 865 -11.22 -43.06 20.83
CA GLN A 865 -12.48 -43.10 20.10
C GLN A 865 -12.97 -41.69 19.76
N ASN A 866 -12.05 -40.73 19.64
CA ASN A 866 -12.33 -39.40 19.08
C ASN A 866 -12.48 -39.45 17.53
N TYR A 867 -13.05 -38.42 16.91
CA TYR A 867 -13.34 -38.46 15.47
C TYR A 867 -12.11 -38.68 14.56
N PRO A 868 -10.92 -38.07 14.80
CA PRO A 868 -9.77 -38.32 13.94
C PRO A 868 -9.27 -39.76 14.06
N TYR A 869 -9.35 -40.35 15.25
CA TYR A 869 -8.96 -41.74 15.47
C TYR A 869 -9.97 -42.72 14.90
N GLN A 870 -11.28 -42.48 15.04
CA GLN A 870 -12.29 -43.32 14.41
C GLN A 870 -12.22 -43.29 12.88
N LEU A 871 -11.80 -42.16 12.30
CA LEU A 871 -11.48 -42.05 10.87
C LEU A 871 -10.26 -42.94 10.50
N PHE A 872 -9.27 -43.07 11.39
CA PHE A 872 -8.08 -43.91 11.19
C PHE A 872 -8.32 -45.41 11.44
N GLN A 873 -8.99 -45.79 12.53
CA GLN A 873 -9.06 -47.18 12.98
C GLN A 873 -9.96 -48.08 12.13
N TYR A 874 -10.88 -47.50 11.36
CA TYR A 874 -11.84 -48.28 10.61
C TYR A 874 -11.29 -48.87 9.32
N THR A 875 -10.00 -48.69 8.99
CA THR A 875 -9.31 -49.36 7.88
C THR A 875 -9.22 -50.88 8.12
N SER A 876 -10.32 -51.61 7.96
CA SER A 876 -10.33 -53.05 8.14
C SER A 876 -9.68 -53.71 6.91
N PRO A 877 -8.87 -54.78 7.05
CA PRO A 877 -8.34 -55.50 5.89
C PRO A 877 -9.43 -56.10 4.98
N ALA A 878 -10.67 -56.22 5.48
CA ALA A 878 -11.81 -56.82 4.79
C ALA A 878 -12.77 -55.79 4.17
N SER A 879 -12.61 -54.50 4.47
CA SER A 879 -13.41 -53.39 3.91
C SER A 879 -12.47 -52.46 3.15
N ARG A 880 -12.83 -52.15 1.91
CA ARG A 880 -11.99 -51.36 1.01
C ARG A 880 -12.30 -49.88 1.28
N ASP A 881 -11.69 -49.30 2.30
CA ASP A 881 -12.07 -47.96 2.77
C ASP A 881 -11.32 -46.85 2.00
N VAL A 882 -11.74 -45.59 2.17
CA VAL A 882 -11.22 -44.38 1.47
C VAL A 882 -9.74 -44.10 1.80
N LEU A 883 -9.26 -44.61 2.94
CA LEU A 883 -7.92 -44.38 3.50
C LEU A 883 -7.10 -45.67 3.45
N GLY A 884 -5.86 -45.61 2.93
CA GLY A 884 -4.95 -46.76 2.92
C GLY A 884 -4.38 -47.06 4.31
N SER A 885 -3.64 -48.16 4.47
CA SER A 885 -2.91 -48.56 5.70
C SER A 885 -1.68 -47.68 6.00
N GLY A 886 -1.81 -46.38 5.78
CA GLY A 886 -0.74 -45.38 5.78
C GLY A 886 -0.34 -44.87 7.17
N THR A 887 0.46 -43.80 7.22
CA THR A 887 0.90 -43.20 8.49
C THR A 887 -0.06 -42.11 8.97
N PHE A 888 -0.60 -42.27 10.17
CA PHE A 888 -1.45 -41.29 10.85
C PHE A 888 -0.71 -40.61 12.01
N LEU A 889 -0.80 -39.28 12.10
CA LEU A 889 -0.29 -38.50 13.23
C LEU A 889 -1.42 -37.86 14.03
N MET A 890 -1.46 -38.13 15.33
CA MET A 890 -2.39 -37.50 16.28
C MET A 890 -1.68 -36.40 17.08
N ASN A 891 -1.88 -35.14 16.69
CA ASN A 891 -1.26 -33.94 17.29
C ASN A 891 -2.25 -33.09 18.11
N SER A 892 -3.55 -33.40 18.07
CA SER A 892 -4.60 -32.71 18.83
C SER A 892 -4.35 -32.82 20.34
N CYS A 893 -4.75 -31.79 21.10
CA CYS A 893 -4.45 -31.72 22.53
C CYS A 893 -5.58 -31.06 23.33
N THR A 894 -5.98 -31.69 24.43
CA THR A 894 -6.90 -31.08 25.41
C THR A 894 -6.34 -29.79 25.99
N GLY A 895 -7.18 -28.77 26.11
CA GLY A 895 -6.78 -27.46 26.62
C GLY A 895 -6.04 -26.58 25.61
N ALA A 896 -5.79 -27.06 24.39
CA ALA A 896 -5.04 -26.28 23.41
C ALA A 896 -5.80 -25.03 22.92
N ARG A 897 -5.07 -23.93 22.77
CA ARG A 897 -5.58 -22.62 22.31
C ARG A 897 -4.79 -22.11 21.11
N ASN A 898 -5.32 -21.11 20.43
CA ASN A 898 -4.61 -20.48 19.32
C ASN A 898 -3.41 -19.62 19.79
N VAL A 899 -3.56 -18.86 20.89
CA VAL A 899 -2.52 -17.99 21.48
C VAL A 899 -2.44 -18.24 22.99
N ALA A 900 -1.23 -18.23 23.56
CA ALA A 900 -1.03 -18.33 25.01
C ALA A 900 -1.39 -16.99 25.69
N PRO A 901 -2.21 -16.98 26.76
CA PRO A 901 -2.48 -15.77 27.52
C PRO A 901 -1.21 -15.26 28.23
N PRO A 902 -1.04 -13.93 28.39
CA PRO A 902 0.05 -13.40 29.19
C PRO A 902 -0.31 -13.54 30.68
N LEU A 903 0.51 -14.33 31.40
CA LEU A 903 0.62 -14.51 32.86
C LEU A 903 -0.01 -15.79 33.48
N SER A 904 0.92 -16.69 33.82
CA SER A 904 1.01 -17.64 34.94
C SER A 904 0.09 -18.88 35.05
N GLN A 905 0.78 -20.03 34.95
CA GLN A 905 0.60 -21.35 35.62
C GLN A 905 0.14 -22.52 34.75
N GLY A 906 1.15 -23.23 34.19
CA GLY A 906 1.04 -24.44 33.37
C GLY A 906 0.87 -24.06 31.91
N ASP A 907 1.96 -24.07 31.13
CA ASP A 907 1.97 -23.57 29.74
C ASP A 907 0.85 -24.23 28.91
N PRO A 908 -0.21 -23.51 28.51
CA PRO A 908 -1.27 -24.11 27.72
C PRO A 908 -0.72 -24.43 26.34
N VAL A 909 -0.90 -25.69 25.91
CA VAL A 909 -0.41 -26.14 24.59
C VAL A 909 -0.99 -25.27 23.50
N THR A 910 -0.15 -24.52 22.78
CA THR A 910 -0.62 -23.65 21.70
C THR A 910 -0.70 -24.40 20.38
N MET A 911 -1.48 -23.87 19.45
CA MET A 911 -1.48 -24.38 18.08
C MET A 911 -0.05 -24.42 17.50
N THR A 912 0.74 -23.38 17.74
CA THR A 912 2.15 -23.28 17.31
C THR A 912 3.02 -24.43 17.84
N GLU A 913 2.73 -24.95 19.04
CA GLU A 913 3.46 -26.11 19.58
C GLU A 913 3.09 -27.41 18.91
N GLN A 914 1.83 -27.59 18.51
CA GLN A 914 1.46 -28.76 17.72
C GLN A 914 2.10 -28.70 16.31
N LEU A 915 2.25 -27.50 15.72
CA LEU A 915 2.87 -27.31 14.39
C LEU A 915 4.32 -27.81 14.29
N LYS A 916 5.05 -27.85 15.41
CA LYS A 916 6.42 -28.42 15.47
C LYS A 916 6.47 -29.89 15.01
N TYR A 917 5.34 -30.59 15.06
CA TYR A 917 5.21 -32.00 14.72
C TYR A 917 4.58 -32.24 13.33
N LEU A 918 4.44 -31.19 12.52
CA LEU A 918 3.99 -31.29 11.14
C LEU A 918 5.08 -31.89 10.24
N ARG A 919 4.77 -32.95 9.48
CA ARG A 919 5.75 -33.64 8.62
C ARG A 919 5.96 -32.95 7.29
N GLY A 920 4.94 -32.28 6.75
CA GLY A 920 4.99 -31.65 5.43
C GLY A 920 4.84 -32.63 4.26
N ASP A 921 4.39 -33.86 4.53
CA ASP A 921 4.06 -34.89 3.53
C ASP A 921 2.64 -35.45 3.69
N GLU A 922 1.82 -34.87 4.57
CA GLU A 922 0.41 -35.23 4.77
C GLU A 922 -0.42 -34.99 3.50
N ASP A 923 -1.26 -35.95 3.12
CA ASP A 923 -2.28 -35.81 2.07
C ASP A 923 -3.38 -34.81 2.46
N PHE A 924 -3.78 -34.84 3.73
CA PHE A 924 -4.69 -33.86 4.32
C PHE A 924 -4.49 -33.75 5.83
N ILE A 925 -5.06 -32.70 6.42
CA ILE A 925 -5.07 -32.44 7.86
C ILE A 925 -6.52 -32.28 8.33
N THR A 926 -6.84 -32.77 9.52
CA THR A 926 -8.10 -32.44 10.21
C THR A 926 -7.81 -31.45 11.35
N LEU A 927 -8.68 -30.46 11.52
CA LEU A 927 -8.49 -29.38 12.50
C LEU A 927 -9.80 -29.03 13.22
N SER A 928 -9.79 -28.99 14.56
CA SER A 928 -10.81 -28.31 15.38
C SER A 928 -10.13 -27.31 16.31
N ILE A 929 -10.44 -26.02 16.21
CA ILE A 929 -9.76 -25.00 17.03
C ILE A 929 -10.67 -23.78 17.20
N GLY A 930 -10.71 -23.20 18.41
CA GLY A 930 -11.56 -22.05 18.76
C GLY A 930 -12.48 -22.28 19.97
N GLY A 931 -12.87 -23.53 20.25
CA GLY A 931 -13.77 -23.87 21.36
C GLY A 931 -13.14 -23.57 22.73
N ASN A 932 -11.86 -23.90 22.90
CA ASN A 932 -11.13 -23.54 24.13
C ASN A 932 -10.91 -22.02 24.25
N ASP A 933 -10.73 -21.29 23.14
CA ASP A 933 -10.48 -19.85 23.14
C ASP A 933 -11.68 -19.03 23.64
N ILE A 934 -12.90 -19.55 23.50
CA ILE A 934 -14.12 -18.96 24.08
C ILE A 934 -14.49 -19.53 25.45
N ASN A 935 -13.61 -20.35 26.06
CA ASN A 935 -13.85 -21.03 27.34
C ASN A 935 -15.13 -21.90 27.35
N PHE A 936 -15.40 -22.61 26.24
CA PHE A 936 -16.65 -23.35 26.03
C PHE A 936 -17.00 -24.31 27.17
N ALA A 937 -16.03 -25.07 27.68
CA ALA A 937 -16.23 -26.00 28.78
C ALA A 937 -16.55 -25.30 30.12
N ASP A 938 -15.97 -24.12 30.38
CA ASP A 938 -16.25 -23.33 31.58
C ASP A 938 -17.63 -22.70 31.55
N MET A 939 -18.03 -22.22 30.37
CA MET A 939 -19.37 -21.74 30.12
C MET A 939 -20.40 -22.86 30.25
N ALA A 940 -20.15 -24.05 29.69
CA ALA A 940 -21.03 -25.21 29.82
C ALA A 940 -21.23 -25.61 31.29
N ASP A 941 -20.16 -25.62 32.08
CA ASP A 941 -20.25 -25.86 33.51
C ASP A 941 -21.01 -24.73 34.24
N ALA A 942 -20.73 -23.47 33.97
CA ALA A 942 -21.38 -22.34 34.66
C ALA A 942 -22.87 -22.19 34.33
N CYS A 943 -23.26 -22.51 33.09
CA CYS A 943 -24.60 -22.26 32.55
C CYS A 943 -25.50 -23.48 32.44
N VAL A 944 -24.95 -24.69 32.35
CA VAL A 944 -25.73 -25.91 32.11
C VAL A 944 -25.62 -26.84 33.31
N PHE A 945 -24.40 -27.24 33.67
CA PHE A 945 -24.21 -28.42 34.51
C PHE A 945 -23.92 -28.13 35.99
N GLY A 946 -23.36 -26.96 36.30
CA GLY A 946 -23.16 -26.45 37.66
C GLY A 946 -22.30 -27.33 38.56
N PHE A 947 -21.27 -27.98 38.02
CA PHE A 947 -20.43 -28.91 38.77
C PHE A 947 -19.39 -28.20 39.63
N ARG A 948 -18.74 -27.14 39.11
CA ARG A 948 -17.74 -26.40 39.88
C ARG A 948 -18.40 -25.28 40.65
N LYS A 949 -18.34 -25.38 41.98
CA LYS A 949 -18.90 -24.37 42.90
C LYS A 949 -18.38 -22.95 42.62
N GLN A 950 -17.12 -22.83 42.16
CA GLN A 950 -16.51 -21.54 41.79
C GLN A 950 -17.09 -20.87 40.53
N ASN A 951 -17.82 -21.62 39.71
CA ASN A 951 -18.46 -21.16 38.48
C ASN A 951 -19.97 -20.92 38.65
N ASN A 952 -20.55 -21.31 39.79
CA ASN A 952 -21.95 -21.04 40.10
C ASN A 952 -22.23 -19.53 40.05
N GLY A 953 -23.24 -19.13 39.28
CA GLY A 953 -23.62 -17.73 39.10
C GLY A 953 -22.78 -16.94 38.09
N LYS A 954 -21.77 -17.55 37.46
CA LYS A 954 -20.91 -16.90 36.45
C LYS A 954 -21.35 -17.13 35.00
N CYS A 955 -22.54 -17.69 34.77
CA CYS A 955 -23.01 -17.98 33.42
C CYS A 955 -22.98 -16.74 32.51
N GLU A 956 -23.60 -15.64 32.93
CA GLU A 956 -23.61 -14.37 32.18
C GLU A 956 -22.21 -13.83 31.90
N HIS A 957 -21.28 -14.03 32.83
CA HIS A 957 -19.89 -13.59 32.67
C HIS A 957 -19.18 -14.35 31.54
N PHE A 958 -19.26 -15.68 31.54
CA PHE A 958 -18.66 -16.49 30.48
C PHE A 958 -19.38 -16.33 29.15
N HIS A 959 -20.71 -16.21 29.17
CA HIS A 959 -21.52 -15.96 27.99
C HIS A 959 -21.17 -14.61 27.34
N THR A 960 -21.04 -13.54 28.13
CA THR A 960 -20.62 -12.22 27.64
C THR A 960 -19.19 -12.26 27.09
N ALA A 961 -18.25 -12.91 27.79
CA ALA A 961 -16.87 -13.03 27.32
C ALA A 961 -16.77 -13.76 25.97
N ALA A 962 -17.51 -14.87 25.83
CA ALA A 962 -17.58 -15.61 24.58
C ALA A 962 -18.27 -14.79 23.47
N ALA A 963 -19.39 -14.12 23.76
CA ALA A 963 -20.09 -13.26 22.79
C ALA A 963 -19.21 -12.10 22.28
N VAL A 964 -18.43 -11.45 23.16
CA VAL A 964 -17.49 -10.38 22.79
C VAL A 964 -16.37 -10.91 21.90
N ALA A 965 -15.80 -12.08 22.23
CA ALA A 965 -14.77 -12.71 21.41
C ALA A 965 -15.29 -13.10 20.01
N LEU A 966 -16.59 -13.38 19.90
CA LEU A 966 -17.29 -13.87 18.70
C LEU A 966 -17.96 -12.78 17.84
N LEU A 967 -17.85 -11.50 18.21
CA LEU A 967 -18.36 -10.41 17.37
C LEU A 967 -17.75 -10.45 15.95
N PRO A 968 -18.41 -9.88 14.92
CA PRO A 968 -17.90 -9.88 13.54
C PRO A 968 -16.49 -9.28 13.38
N PHE A 969 -16.09 -8.41 14.32
CA PHE A 969 -14.75 -7.81 14.48
C PHE A 969 -14.05 -8.24 15.79
N GLY A 970 -14.55 -9.30 16.42
CA GLY A 970 -14.03 -9.85 17.68
C GLY A 970 -12.67 -10.51 17.51
N GLU A 971 -11.98 -10.74 18.63
CA GLU A 971 -10.61 -11.22 18.66
C GLU A 971 -10.46 -12.64 18.07
N LEU A 972 -11.48 -13.49 18.17
CA LEU A 972 -11.37 -14.89 17.77
C LEU A 972 -11.20 -15.07 16.26
N ARG A 973 -11.98 -14.36 15.43
CA ARG A 973 -11.85 -14.44 13.95
C ARG A 973 -10.43 -14.09 13.50
N ARG A 974 -9.86 -13.04 14.08
CA ARG A 974 -8.48 -12.59 13.82
C ARG A 974 -7.48 -13.68 14.17
N ILE A 975 -7.63 -14.30 15.34
CA ILE A 975 -6.73 -15.34 15.85
C ILE A 975 -6.85 -16.65 15.03
N LEU A 976 -8.07 -17.08 14.69
CA LEU A 976 -8.32 -18.26 13.84
C LEU A 976 -7.68 -18.08 12.45
N ARG A 977 -7.86 -16.90 11.84
CA ARG A 977 -7.22 -16.53 10.57
C ARG A 977 -5.69 -16.67 10.66
N GLN A 978 -5.07 -16.18 11.73
CA GLN A 978 -3.62 -16.30 11.95
C GLN A 978 -3.17 -17.77 12.06
N THR A 979 -3.88 -18.57 12.84
CA THR A 979 -3.62 -20.01 13.00
C THR A 979 -3.68 -20.75 11.66
N TYR A 980 -4.69 -20.50 10.83
CA TYR A 980 -4.82 -21.15 9.52
C TYR A 980 -3.67 -20.78 8.57
N ILE A 981 -3.25 -19.51 8.59
CA ILE A 981 -2.08 -19.04 7.83
C ILE A 981 -0.83 -19.74 8.33
N TRP A 982 -0.61 -19.81 9.64
CA TRP A 982 0.55 -20.48 10.24
C TRP A 982 0.60 -21.95 9.90
N LEU A 983 -0.52 -22.66 9.96
CA LEU A 983 -0.58 -24.08 9.60
C LEU A 983 -0.24 -24.31 8.13
N ILE A 984 -0.78 -23.48 7.22
CA ILE A 984 -0.49 -23.58 5.79
C ILE A 984 0.98 -23.24 5.51
N ASN A 985 1.50 -22.19 6.12
CA ASN A 985 2.88 -21.78 5.95
C ASN A 985 3.85 -22.79 6.56
N ALA A 986 3.56 -23.33 7.74
CA ALA A 986 4.35 -24.39 8.34
C ALA A 986 4.42 -25.60 7.39
N TYR A 987 3.30 -25.99 6.75
CA TYR A 987 3.31 -27.10 5.80
C TYR A 987 4.26 -26.85 4.62
N TYR A 988 4.29 -25.63 4.09
CA TYR A 988 5.17 -25.26 2.97
C TYR A 988 6.62 -24.96 3.38
N ASN A 989 6.83 -24.42 4.59
CA ASN A 989 8.09 -23.84 5.05
C ASN A 989 8.87 -24.74 6.02
N ASN A 990 8.34 -25.88 6.49
CA ASN A 990 9.05 -26.81 7.39
C ASN A 990 10.29 -27.51 6.77
N GLY A 991 10.81 -26.98 5.66
CA GLY A 991 12.18 -27.25 5.19
C GLY A 991 13.28 -26.80 6.15
N VAL A 992 12.97 -26.07 7.23
CA VAL A 992 13.96 -25.66 8.25
C VAL A 992 14.29 -26.78 9.25
N TYR A 993 13.41 -27.76 9.48
CA TYR A 993 13.63 -28.77 10.52
C TYR A 993 13.87 -30.20 10.04
N ASN A 994 13.61 -30.60 8.77
CA ASN A 994 13.78 -32.01 8.38
C ASN A 994 14.09 -32.38 6.91
N ASN A 995 14.57 -31.49 6.02
CA ASN A 995 15.09 -31.88 4.68
C ASN A 995 14.22 -32.93 3.90
N LEU A 996 12.89 -32.85 3.96
CA LEU A 996 12.02 -33.85 3.33
C LEU A 996 11.75 -33.53 1.86
N GLN A 997 12.20 -34.43 0.97
CA GLN A 997 12.00 -34.42 -0.50
C GLN A 997 10.57 -34.79 -0.95
N GLY A 998 9.54 -34.68 -0.08
CA GLY A 998 8.23 -35.32 -0.26
C GLY A 998 7.02 -34.40 -0.42
N ARG A 999 7.19 -33.11 -0.75
CA ARG A 999 6.08 -32.14 -0.76
C ARG A 999 4.98 -32.51 -1.76
N LYS A 1000 3.75 -32.68 -1.26
CA LYS A 1000 2.58 -32.95 -2.12
C LYS A 1000 2.01 -31.61 -2.64
N PRO A 1001 1.86 -31.42 -3.96
CA PRO A 1001 1.38 -30.16 -4.54
C PRO A 1001 -0.06 -29.79 -4.11
N HIS A 1002 -0.83 -30.77 -3.61
CA HIS A 1002 -2.23 -30.64 -3.24
C HIS A 1002 -2.51 -31.27 -1.88
N PHE A 1003 -2.31 -30.52 -0.79
CA PHE A 1003 -2.84 -30.86 0.54
C PHE A 1003 -4.08 -30.00 0.87
N THR A 1004 -4.95 -30.50 1.75
CA THR A 1004 -6.18 -29.82 2.22
C THR A 1004 -6.30 -29.96 3.74
N ILE A 1005 -6.79 -28.92 4.41
CA ILE A 1005 -7.10 -28.87 5.83
C ILE A 1005 -8.62 -28.87 5.97
N PHE A 1006 -9.17 -29.90 6.58
CA PHE A 1006 -10.59 -29.98 6.90
C PHE A 1006 -10.82 -29.43 8.30
N VAL A 1007 -11.46 -28.26 8.38
CA VAL A 1007 -11.72 -27.57 9.63
C VAL A 1007 -13.15 -27.87 10.06
N THR A 1008 -13.32 -28.57 11.18
CA THR A 1008 -14.65 -28.91 11.69
C THR A 1008 -15.26 -27.73 12.43
N GLY A 1009 -16.55 -27.50 12.22
CA GLY A 1009 -17.36 -26.70 13.14
C GLY A 1009 -17.60 -27.42 14.47
N TYR A 1010 -18.38 -26.77 15.33
CA TYR A 1010 -18.84 -27.28 16.62
C TYR A 1010 -20.35 -27.52 16.57
N MET A 1011 -20.82 -28.52 17.33
CA MET A 1011 -22.21 -28.95 17.38
C MET A 1011 -23.00 -28.28 18.52
N GLU A 1012 -24.28 -27.99 18.29
CA GLU A 1012 -25.23 -27.54 19.30
C GLU A 1012 -25.54 -28.66 20.30
N LEU A 1013 -25.55 -28.31 21.58
CA LEU A 1013 -25.85 -29.25 22.67
C LEU A 1013 -27.36 -29.50 22.85
N PHE A 1014 -28.21 -28.51 22.52
CA PHE A 1014 -29.65 -28.55 22.78
C PHE A 1014 -30.46 -28.34 21.53
N ARG A 1015 -31.62 -28.99 21.47
CA ARG A 1015 -32.65 -28.68 20.48
C ARG A 1015 -33.41 -27.41 20.86
N VAL A 1016 -33.44 -26.41 19.97
CA VAL A 1016 -34.17 -25.14 20.19
C VAL A 1016 -35.68 -25.24 19.92
N THR A 1017 -36.09 -25.89 18.82
CA THR A 1017 -37.50 -25.98 18.41
C THR A 1017 -37.95 -27.44 18.30
N PRO A 1018 -39.06 -27.88 18.93
CA PRO A 1018 -39.58 -29.24 18.72
C PRO A 1018 -39.97 -29.49 17.27
N ALA A 1019 -39.88 -30.75 16.81
CA ALA A 1019 -40.47 -31.15 15.55
C ALA A 1019 -41.99 -30.84 15.53
N PRO A 1020 -42.56 -30.47 14.37
CA PRO A 1020 -43.99 -30.18 14.27
C PRO A 1020 -44.82 -31.36 14.82
N GLY A 1021 -45.61 -31.11 15.88
CA GLY A 1021 -46.51 -32.10 16.48
C GLY A 1021 -45.95 -32.91 17.66
N THR A 1022 -44.73 -32.66 18.16
CA THR A 1022 -44.15 -33.49 19.25
C THR A 1022 -44.10 -32.83 20.64
N GLY A 1023 -44.27 -31.51 20.77
CA GLY A 1023 -44.30 -30.79 22.05
C GLY A 1023 -43.00 -30.89 22.89
N THR A 1024 -42.33 -29.78 23.20
CA THR A 1024 -41.25 -29.75 24.22
C THR A 1024 -41.85 -29.74 25.63
N THR A 1025 -42.65 -30.75 26.02
CA THR A 1025 -43.40 -30.58 27.27
C THR A 1025 -42.58 -30.67 28.55
N ASN A 1026 -41.29 -31.06 28.53
CA ASN A 1026 -40.52 -31.23 29.78
C ASN A 1026 -39.13 -30.57 29.87
N CYS A 1027 -38.50 -30.04 28.82
CA CYS A 1027 -37.13 -29.48 28.94
C CYS A 1027 -37.07 -28.11 29.67
N ASP A 1028 -38.08 -27.25 29.48
CA ASP A 1028 -38.05 -25.86 30.00
C ASP A 1028 -38.12 -25.77 31.54
N ASN A 1029 -38.52 -26.85 32.22
CA ASN A 1029 -38.66 -26.93 33.67
C ASN A 1029 -37.55 -27.74 34.35
N ILE A 1030 -36.46 -28.01 33.62
CA ILE A 1030 -35.34 -28.80 34.12
C ILE A 1030 -34.12 -27.90 34.23
N ASN A 1031 -33.38 -28.00 35.33
CA ASN A 1031 -31.97 -27.62 35.29
C ASN A 1031 -31.11 -28.88 35.20
N PHE A 1032 -29.99 -28.76 34.50
CA PHE A 1032 -29.00 -29.83 34.38
C PHE A 1032 -28.00 -29.80 35.54
N LYS A 1033 -28.28 -28.99 36.59
CA LYS A 1033 -27.50 -28.91 37.82
C LYS A 1033 -27.76 -30.12 38.69
N TYR A 1034 -26.67 -30.73 39.12
CA TYR A 1034 -26.74 -31.94 39.94
C TYR A 1034 -26.95 -31.64 41.45
N LYS A 1035 -27.82 -32.41 42.13
CA LYS A 1035 -27.94 -32.51 43.60
C LYS A 1035 -27.44 -33.86 44.09
N ILE A 1036 -26.86 -33.93 45.29
CA ILE A 1036 -26.21 -35.13 45.91
C ILE A 1036 -27.06 -36.42 45.89
N VAL A 1037 -28.36 -36.35 45.60
CA VAL A 1037 -29.29 -37.50 45.53
C VAL A 1037 -29.46 -37.97 44.07
N PRO A 1038 -29.20 -39.26 43.76
CA PRO A 1038 -29.39 -39.84 42.42
C PRO A 1038 -30.77 -39.55 41.83
N GLY A 1039 -30.82 -39.13 40.56
CA GLY A 1039 -32.07 -38.89 39.83
C GLY A 1039 -32.80 -37.58 40.15
N SER A 1040 -32.27 -36.73 41.05
CA SER A 1040 -32.89 -35.43 41.38
C SER A 1040 -32.16 -34.26 40.74
N VAL A 1041 -32.91 -33.41 40.02
CA VAL A 1041 -32.45 -32.11 39.49
C VAL A 1041 -32.87 -30.98 40.42
N ASP A 1042 -32.12 -29.88 40.45
CA ASP A 1042 -32.52 -28.71 41.23
C ASP A 1042 -33.58 -27.90 40.48
N GLN A 1043 -34.86 -28.21 40.69
CA GLN A 1043 -35.97 -27.48 40.05
C GLN A 1043 -36.18 -26.05 40.59
N ASN A 1044 -35.30 -25.56 41.47
CA ASN A 1044 -35.38 -24.18 41.96
C ASN A 1044 -35.03 -23.20 40.83
N PRO A 1045 -35.97 -22.35 40.36
CA PRO A 1045 -35.69 -21.37 39.31
C PRO A 1045 -34.64 -20.33 39.72
N ASP A 1046 -34.42 -20.12 41.03
CA ASP A 1046 -33.40 -19.22 41.57
C ASP A 1046 -32.02 -19.90 41.74
N SER A 1047 -31.90 -21.18 41.41
CA SER A 1047 -30.62 -21.88 41.47
C SER A 1047 -29.74 -21.57 40.26
N HIS A 1048 -28.42 -21.55 40.46
CA HIS A 1048 -27.44 -21.44 39.37
C HIS A 1048 -26.77 -22.78 39.11
N PRO A 1049 -26.76 -23.31 37.87
CA PRO A 1049 -27.39 -22.75 36.66
C PRO A 1049 -28.93 -22.77 36.67
N LYS A 1050 -29.52 -21.83 35.91
CA LYS A 1050 -30.98 -21.62 35.77
C LYS A 1050 -31.65 -22.82 35.07
N LEU A 1051 -32.99 -22.83 35.04
CA LEU A 1051 -33.75 -23.78 34.21
C LEU A 1051 -33.39 -23.63 32.73
N MET A 1052 -33.31 -24.75 32.01
CA MET A 1052 -32.97 -24.82 30.58
C MET A 1052 -34.17 -24.47 29.71
N THR A 1053 -34.63 -23.22 29.84
CA THR A 1053 -35.77 -22.70 29.09
C THR A 1053 -35.50 -22.69 27.58
N THR A 1054 -36.54 -22.48 26.79
CA THR A 1054 -36.41 -22.32 25.33
C THR A 1054 -35.49 -21.15 24.99
N THR A 1055 -35.54 -20.05 25.77
CA THR A 1055 -34.65 -18.90 25.61
C THR A 1055 -33.19 -19.30 25.82
N GLU A 1056 -32.90 -19.98 26.93
CA GLU A 1056 -31.53 -20.40 27.27
C GLU A 1056 -30.96 -21.36 26.22
N ARG A 1057 -31.77 -22.28 25.70
CA ARG A 1057 -31.36 -23.16 24.59
C ARG A 1057 -31.08 -22.36 23.31
N GLN A 1058 -31.86 -21.33 23.05
CA GLN A 1058 -31.69 -20.46 21.87
C GLN A 1058 -30.45 -19.58 21.98
N ASP A 1059 -30.11 -19.13 23.19
CA ASP A 1059 -28.87 -18.39 23.46
C ASP A 1059 -27.64 -19.27 23.19
N TRP A 1060 -27.68 -20.53 23.64
CA TRP A 1060 -26.63 -21.52 23.38
C TRP A 1060 -26.45 -21.83 21.89
N ALA A 1061 -27.54 -22.03 21.16
CA ALA A 1061 -27.51 -22.23 19.71
C ALA A 1061 -26.94 -21.00 18.98
N THR A 1062 -27.34 -19.80 19.40
CA THR A 1062 -26.84 -18.54 18.84
C THR A 1062 -25.33 -18.40 19.02
N LEU A 1063 -24.82 -18.73 20.20
CA LEU A 1063 -23.39 -18.63 20.48
C LEU A 1063 -22.56 -19.60 19.63
N LEU A 1064 -23.00 -20.85 19.47
CA LEU A 1064 -22.32 -21.83 18.61
C LEU A 1064 -22.45 -21.50 17.13
N SER A 1065 -23.58 -20.93 16.71
CA SER A 1065 -23.74 -20.35 15.39
C SER A 1065 -22.71 -19.25 15.13
N TYR A 1066 -22.46 -18.36 16.10
CA TYR A 1066 -21.41 -17.33 15.98
C TYR A 1066 -20.00 -17.91 15.96
N LEU A 1067 -19.70 -18.95 16.75
CA LEU A 1067 -18.41 -19.64 16.68
C LEU A 1067 -18.18 -20.25 15.29
N ASN A 1068 -19.15 -21.01 14.77
CA ASN A 1068 -19.08 -21.60 13.45
C ASN A 1068 -18.99 -20.53 12.35
N THR A 1069 -19.72 -19.43 12.50
CA THR A 1069 -19.63 -18.27 11.60
C THR A 1069 -18.24 -17.62 11.64
N ALA A 1070 -17.63 -17.48 12.82
CA ALA A 1070 -16.27 -16.96 12.97
C ALA A 1070 -15.24 -17.87 12.28
N ILE A 1071 -15.42 -19.20 12.36
CA ILE A 1071 -14.60 -20.19 11.66
C ILE A 1071 -14.77 -20.08 10.14
N VAL A 1072 -16.02 -20.06 9.65
CA VAL A 1072 -16.32 -19.90 8.21
C VAL A 1072 -15.76 -18.59 7.67
N ASN A 1073 -15.93 -17.50 8.41
CA ASN A 1073 -15.40 -16.19 8.03
C ASN A 1073 -13.87 -16.17 8.05
N ALA A 1074 -13.22 -16.77 9.06
CA ALA A 1074 -11.77 -16.90 9.09
C ALA A 1074 -11.23 -17.76 7.93
N ILE A 1075 -11.94 -18.84 7.56
CA ILE A 1075 -11.63 -19.64 6.36
C ILE A 1075 -11.78 -18.79 5.10
N SER A 1076 -12.87 -18.04 4.99
CA SER A 1076 -13.12 -17.12 3.87
C SER A 1076 -12.03 -16.06 3.78
N ASP A 1077 -11.59 -15.50 4.90
CA ASP A 1077 -10.50 -14.51 4.96
C ASP A 1077 -9.19 -15.10 4.45
N VAL A 1078 -8.90 -16.37 4.78
CA VAL A 1078 -7.69 -17.06 4.33
C VAL A 1078 -7.80 -17.49 2.87
N HIS A 1079 -8.99 -17.89 2.40
CA HIS A 1079 -9.22 -18.17 0.97
C HIS A 1079 -9.09 -16.89 0.13
N ALA A 1080 -9.56 -15.76 0.66
CA ALA A 1080 -9.46 -14.45 0.01
C ALA A 1080 -8.01 -13.97 -0.14
N MET A 1081 -7.06 -14.52 0.63
CA MET A 1081 -5.62 -14.26 0.45
C MET A 1081 -5.06 -14.82 -0.88
N GLY A 1082 -5.83 -15.65 -1.59
CA GLY A 1082 -5.37 -16.26 -2.83
C GLY A 1082 -4.16 -17.16 -2.60
N GLY A 1083 -3.23 -17.23 -3.56
CA GLY A 1083 -1.94 -17.86 -3.24
C GLY A 1083 -1.95 -19.36 -2.89
N PRO A 1084 -0.91 -19.83 -2.19
CA PRO A 1084 -0.90 -21.16 -1.60
C PRO A 1084 -2.07 -21.43 -0.63
N TYR A 1085 -2.84 -20.42 -0.20
CA TYR A 1085 -3.93 -20.51 0.78
C TYR A 1085 -5.32 -20.78 0.17
N ALA A 1086 -5.52 -20.46 -1.11
CA ALA A 1086 -6.78 -20.65 -1.80
C ALA A 1086 -7.20 -22.13 -1.84
N ASN A 1087 -8.46 -22.40 -1.51
CA ASN A 1087 -9.04 -23.75 -1.50
C ASN A 1087 -8.27 -24.79 -0.66
N ARG A 1088 -7.44 -24.35 0.30
CA ARG A 1088 -6.72 -25.25 1.21
C ARG A 1088 -7.56 -25.66 2.39
N LEU A 1089 -8.37 -24.76 2.93
CA LEU A 1089 -9.25 -25.07 4.04
C LEU A 1089 -10.64 -25.47 3.53
N VAL A 1090 -11.26 -26.48 4.13
CA VAL A 1090 -12.64 -26.87 3.87
C VAL A 1090 -13.36 -26.86 5.20
N TYR A 1091 -14.38 -25.99 5.33
CA TYR A 1091 -15.27 -26.04 6.48
C TYR A 1091 -16.09 -27.33 6.41
N VAL A 1092 -16.14 -28.06 7.53
CA VAL A 1092 -16.93 -29.26 7.70
C VAL A 1092 -18.02 -28.96 8.71
N ASP A 1093 -19.24 -28.84 8.23
CA ASP A 1093 -20.41 -28.73 9.08
C ASP A 1093 -20.68 -30.10 9.71
N VAL A 1094 -20.44 -30.19 11.02
CA VAL A 1094 -20.71 -31.41 11.79
C VAL A 1094 -22.05 -31.33 12.51
N ASP A 1095 -22.62 -30.13 12.68
CA ASP A 1095 -23.80 -29.89 13.51
C ASP A 1095 -25.06 -30.54 12.93
N SER A 1096 -25.17 -30.54 11.60
CA SER A 1096 -26.27 -31.16 10.86
C SER A 1096 -26.38 -32.67 11.11
N GLU A 1097 -25.27 -33.34 11.39
CA GLU A 1097 -25.25 -34.78 11.66
C GLU A 1097 -25.79 -35.13 13.05
N TYR A 1098 -25.89 -34.17 13.97
CA TYR A 1098 -26.42 -34.38 15.33
C TYR A 1098 -27.92 -34.07 15.45
N GLU A 1099 -28.61 -33.80 14.34
CA GLU A 1099 -30.05 -33.55 14.32
C GLU A 1099 -30.84 -34.79 14.83
N ASN A 1100 -31.65 -34.64 15.89
CA ASN A 1100 -32.35 -35.72 16.63
C ASN A 1100 -31.49 -36.48 17.66
N HIS A 1101 -30.27 -36.02 17.92
CA HIS A 1101 -29.31 -36.64 18.83
C HIS A 1101 -28.85 -35.70 19.97
N ARG A 1102 -29.43 -34.50 20.05
CA ARG A 1102 -29.11 -33.46 21.04
C ARG A 1102 -29.84 -33.68 22.37
N PHE A 1103 -29.55 -32.87 23.37
CA PHE A 1103 -30.43 -32.75 24.54
C PHE A 1103 -31.75 -32.07 24.16
N CYS A 1104 -32.82 -32.40 24.86
CA CYS A 1104 -34.15 -31.79 24.70
C CYS A 1104 -34.84 -32.05 23.34
N GLU A 1105 -34.55 -33.19 22.72
CA GLU A 1105 -35.19 -33.62 21.48
C GLU A 1105 -36.69 -33.95 21.65
N GLY A 1106 -37.44 -33.86 20.54
CA GLY A 1106 -38.89 -34.07 20.55
C GLY A 1106 -39.28 -35.46 21.09
N GLY A 1107 -40.19 -35.50 22.07
CA GLY A 1107 -40.64 -36.75 22.70
C GLY A 1107 -39.69 -37.34 23.75
N VAL A 1108 -38.60 -36.65 24.10
CA VAL A 1108 -37.66 -37.03 25.17
C VAL A 1108 -37.96 -36.22 26.44
N THR A 1109 -38.06 -36.90 27.59
CA THR A 1109 -38.16 -36.24 28.91
C THR A 1109 -36.77 -36.22 29.54
N GLU A 1110 -36.20 -35.02 29.66
CA GLU A 1110 -34.89 -34.84 30.27
C GLU A 1110 -34.96 -34.91 31.81
N PRO A 1111 -33.83 -35.06 32.52
CA PRO A 1111 -32.58 -35.65 32.03
C PRO A 1111 -32.79 -37.13 31.68
N ALA A 1112 -32.59 -37.48 30.41
CA ALA A 1112 -32.98 -38.79 29.89
C ALA A 1112 -31.85 -39.83 30.07
N TYR A 1113 -31.47 -40.15 31.32
CA TYR A 1113 -30.30 -40.98 31.68
C TYR A 1113 -30.20 -42.34 30.95
N PHE A 1114 -31.33 -42.87 30.47
CA PHE A 1114 -31.39 -44.16 29.79
C PHE A 1114 -31.68 -44.05 28.28
N ASN A 1115 -31.77 -42.83 27.74
CA ASN A 1115 -31.97 -42.58 26.32
C ASN A 1115 -30.66 -42.81 25.55
N THR A 1116 -30.58 -43.92 24.83
CA THR A 1116 -29.43 -44.26 23.98
C THR A 1116 -29.32 -43.48 22.69
N LYS A 1117 -30.31 -42.63 22.39
CA LYS A 1117 -30.28 -41.80 21.18
C LYS A 1117 -29.58 -40.46 21.41
N SER A 1118 -29.34 -40.06 22.66
CA SER A 1118 -28.48 -38.90 22.92
C SER A 1118 -27.03 -39.28 22.68
N ASP A 1119 -26.34 -38.50 21.87
CA ASP A 1119 -24.93 -38.71 21.56
C ASP A 1119 -23.97 -38.01 22.52
N PHE A 1120 -24.50 -37.38 23.57
CA PHE A 1120 -23.76 -36.67 24.60
C PHE A 1120 -23.82 -37.37 25.96
N TYR A 1121 -22.79 -37.20 26.77
CA TYR A 1121 -22.79 -37.74 28.13
C TYR A 1121 -23.77 -36.97 29.02
N LEU A 1122 -24.71 -37.68 29.63
CA LEU A 1122 -25.54 -37.10 30.69
C LEU A 1122 -24.75 -37.00 32.02
N PRO A 1123 -25.01 -35.97 32.84
CA PRO A 1123 -24.42 -35.81 34.17
C PRO A 1123 -24.86 -36.91 35.18
N SER A 1124 -24.27 -38.11 35.16
CA SER A 1124 -24.55 -39.15 36.18
C SER A 1124 -23.43 -39.22 37.24
N LEU A 1125 -23.76 -38.84 38.47
CA LEU A 1125 -22.82 -38.90 39.60
C LEU A 1125 -22.44 -40.33 40.01
N ILE A 1126 -23.23 -41.35 39.62
CA ILE A 1126 -22.91 -42.77 39.86
C ILE A 1126 -21.58 -43.14 39.17
N SER A 1127 -21.22 -42.46 38.07
CA SER A 1127 -19.93 -42.63 37.39
C SER A 1127 -18.80 -41.72 37.92
N ILE A 1128 -19.14 -40.63 38.62
CA ILE A 1128 -18.21 -39.55 38.99
C ILE A 1128 -17.81 -39.61 40.49
N LEU A 1129 -18.66 -40.14 41.39
CA LEU A 1129 -18.40 -40.27 42.84
C LEU A 1129 -18.31 -41.72 43.36
N ASN A 1130 -17.89 -42.68 42.53
CA ASN A 1130 -17.57 -44.02 43.03
C ASN A 1130 -16.14 -44.23 43.64
N PRO A 1131 -15.46 -43.27 44.32
CA PRO A 1131 -14.30 -43.59 45.17
C PRO A 1131 -14.65 -44.30 46.48
N PHE A 1132 -15.90 -44.22 46.95
CA PHE A 1132 -16.29 -44.62 48.32
C PHE A 1132 -16.88 -46.04 48.41
N LYS A 1133 -16.34 -46.99 47.64
CA LYS A 1133 -16.86 -48.37 47.57
C LYS A 1133 -16.69 -49.18 48.88
N GLU A 1134 -16.04 -48.64 49.90
CA GLU A 1134 -15.95 -49.29 51.20
C GLU A 1134 -16.81 -48.58 52.26
N LYS A 1135 -17.87 -49.29 52.66
CA LYS A 1135 -18.89 -49.02 53.71
C LYS A 1135 -20.14 -48.26 53.28
N ARG A 1136 -21.13 -49.02 52.80
CA ARG A 1136 -22.52 -48.79 53.21
C ARG A 1136 -23.08 -50.06 53.83
N ASP A 1137 -23.59 -49.92 55.05
CA ASP A 1137 -24.17 -50.99 55.86
C ASP A 1137 -25.53 -51.40 55.30
N GLY A 1138 -25.82 -52.70 55.27
CA GLY A 1138 -26.88 -53.32 54.48
C GLY A 1138 -28.32 -53.06 54.96
N GLN A 1139 -28.84 -51.84 54.84
CA GLN A 1139 -30.23 -51.52 55.20
C GLN A 1139 -31.13 -50.92 54.10
N HIS A 1140 -30.72 -50.92 52.82
CA HIS A 1140 -31.54 -50.36 51.73
C HIS A 1140 -31.66 -51.28 50.51
N GLU A 1141 -32.32 -52.44 50.67
CA GLU A 1141 -32.58 -53.41 49.58
C GLU A 1141 -33.47 -52.85 48.45
N GLU A 1142 -34.28 -51.82 48.68
CA GLU A 1142 -35.10 -51.21 47.60
C GLU A 1142 -34.28 -50.30 46.67
N ILE A 1143 -33.17 -49.73 47.14
CA ILE A 1143 -32.27 -48.90 46.31
C ILE A 1143 -31.34 -49.78 45.47
N ASP A 1144 -30.95 -50.95 45.99
CA ASP A 1144 -30.02 -51.87 45.31
C ASP A 1144 -30.59 -52.52 44.04
N ASN A 1145 -31.92 -52.70 43.94
CA ASN A 1145 -32.54 -53.26 42.74
C ASN A 1145 -32.68 -52.24 41.59
N GLU A 1146 -32.79 -50.94 41.90
CA GLU A 1146 -32.68 -49.88 40.89
C GLU A 1146 -31.21 -49.67 40.49
N TYR A 1147 -30.29 -49.77 41.46
CA TYR A 1147 -28.83 -49.70 41.26
C TYR A 1147 -28.26 -50.83 40.36
N ASN A 1148 -28.79 -52.05 40.47
CA ASN A 1148 -28.36 -53.20 39.66
C ASN A 1148 -28.82 -53.15 38.20
N ASN A 1149 -29.88 -52.41 37.88
CA ASN A 1149 -30.30 -52.16 36.48
C ASN A 1149 -29.58 -50.96 35.86
N ILE A 1150 -29.19 -49.97 36.67
CA ILE A 1150 -28.38 -48.80 36.24
C ILE A 1150 -26.94 -49.21 35.87
N THR A 1151 -26.37 -50.17 36.60
CA THR A 1151 -24.95 -50.53 36.50
C THR A 1151 -24.54 -51.25 35.21
N LYS A 1152 -25.44 -51.88 34.44
CA LYS A 1152 -25.00 -52.67 33.27
C LYS A 1152 -24.60 -51.83 32.05
N ARG A 1153 -25.05 -50.57 31.95
CA ARG A 1153 -24.62 -49.61 30.92
C ARG A 1153 -23.63 -48.57 31.45
N ASP A 1154 -23.81 -48.11 32.67
CA ASP A 1154 -22.86 -47.18 33.30
C ASP A 1154 -21.48 -47.84 33.53
N THR A 1155 -21.40 -49.17 33.70
CA THR A 1155 -20.10 -49.86 33.75
C THR A 1155 -19.41 -50.01 32.39
N GLU A 1156 -20.14 -49.94 31.26
CA GLU A 1156 -19.53 -49.88 29.92
C GLU A 1156 -19.07 -48.45 29.55
N VAL A 1157 -19.68 -47.41 30.14
CA VAL A 1157 -19.38 -45.99 29.85
C VAL A 1157 -18.47 -45.33 30.91
N ALA A 1158 -18.42 -45.85 32.13
CA ALA A 1158 -17.54 -45.39 33.21
C ALA A 1158 -16.38 -46.34 33.51
N GLY A 1159 -16.50 -47.63 33.16
CA GLY A 1159 -15.52 -48.67 33.51
C GLY A 1159 -14.18 -48.64 32.77
N ASP A 1160 -13.98 -47.71 31.84
CA ASP A 1160 -12.83 -47.73 30.92
C ASP A 1160 -11.92 -46.48 30.98
N ILE A 1161 -12.09 -45.58 31.95
CA ILE A 1161 -11.04 -44.58 32.28
C ILE A 1161 -9.96 -45.30 33.11
N ASP A 1162 -9.20 -46.13 32.41
CA ASP A 1162 -8.08 -46.88 32.96
C ASP A 1162 -6.85 -45.95 32.94
N VAL A 1163 -6.58 -45.30 34.07
CA VAL A 1163 -5.34 -44.53 34.28
C VAL A 1163 -4.23 -45.55 34.52
N PRO A 1164 -3.27 -45.71 33.60
CA PRO A 1164 -2.32 -46.80 33.76
C PRO A 1164 -1.42 -46.60 34.99
N SER A 1165 -1.12 -47.68 35.71
CA SER A 1165 -0.34 -47.70 36.97
C SER A 1165 1.10 -47.16 36.89
N TRP A 1166 1.52 -46.69 35.74
CA TRP A 1166 2.83 -46.10 35.46
C TRP A 1166 2.77 -44.59 35.17
N VAL A 1167 1.58 -43.96 35.21
CA VAL A 1167 1.44 -42.49 35.27
C VAL A 1167 1.80 -42.03 36.69
N ASP A 1168 2.72 -41.09 36.83
CA ASP A 1168 3.08 -40.54 38.15
C ASP A 1168 1.99 -39.62 38.72
N GLU A 1169 2.00 -39.47 40.05
CA GLU A 1169 1.00 -38.68 40.79
C GLU A 1169 1.04 -37.19 40.42
N GLU A 1170 2.22 -36.65 40.10
CA GLU A 1170 2.41 -35.25 39.72
C GLU A 1170 1.72 -34.92 38.39
N PHE A 1171 1.82 -35.82 37.41
CA PHE A 1171 1.17 -35.72 36.11
C PHE A 1171 -0.35 -35.82 36.23
N LEU A 1172 -0.86 -36.72 37.07
CA LEU A 1172 -2.30 -36.85 37.33
C LEU A 1172 -2.87 -35.59 37.98
N LEU A 1173 -2.15 -35.05 38.96
CA LEU A 1173 -2.52 -33.83 39.66
C LEU A 1173 -2.48 -32.59 38.74
N LYS A 1174 -1.44 -32.44 37.91
CA LYS A 1174 -1.35 -31.39 36.89
C LYS A 1174 -2.43 -31.50 35.83
N SER A 1175 -2.72 -32.71 35.36
CA SER A 1175 -3.78 -32.97 34.38
C SER A 1175 -5.16 -32.65 34.97
N ALA A 1176 -5.43 -33.06 36.21
CA ALA A 1176 -6.66 -32.72 36.90
C ALA A 1176 -6.78 -31.21 37.14
N ASN A 1177 -5.72 -30.52 37.55
CA ASN A 1177 -5.71 -29.06 37.72
C ASN A 1177 -5.92 -28.31 36.40
N SER A 1178 -5.32 -28.78 35.31
CA SER A 1178 -5.52 -28.26 33.95
C SER A 1178 -6.99 -28.35 33.53
N ILE A 1179 -7.63 -29.49 33.82
CA ILE A 1179 -9.07 -29.68 33.60
C ILE A 1179 -9.92 -28.79 34.52
N LEU A 1180 -9.56 -28.67 35.79
CA LEU A 1180 -10.33 -27.94 36.81
C LEU A 1180 -10.14 -26.42 36.73
N GLY A 1181 -9.13 -25.94 36.00
CA GLY A 1181 -8.86 -24.53 35.74
C GLY A 1181 -8.27 -23.78 36.93
N SER A 1182 -7.62 -24.48 37.87
CA SER A 1182 -6.97 -23.88 39.05
C SER A 1182 -5.77 -24.70 39.47
N THR A 1183 -4.69 -24.02 39.83
CA THR A 1183 -3.35 -24.59 40.06
C THR A 1183 -3.28 -25.53 41.26
N ASN A 1184 -4.24 -25.43 42.19
CA ASN A 1184 -4.29 -26.21 43.42
C ASN A 1184 -5.64 -26.91 43.67
N ALA A 1185 -6.63 -26.80 42.78
CA ALA A 1185 -7.98 -27.32 43.07
C ALA A 1185 -7.99 -28.84 43.30
N ALA A 1186 -7.14 -29.57 42.57
CA ALA A 1186 -6.96 -30.99 42.77
C ALA A 1186 -6.28 -31.30 44.11
N GLN A 1187 -5.27 -30.50 44.51
CA GLN A 1187 -4.63 -30.63 45.83
C GLN A 1187 -5.61 -30.34 46.97
N ASP A 1188 -6.42 -29.29 46.86
CA ASP A 1188 -7.36 -28.87 47.91
C ASP A 1188 -8.44 -29.95 48.15
N ILE A 1189 -8.97 -30.55 47.08
CA ILE A 1189 -9.93 -31.68 47.17
C ILE A 1189 -9.28 -32.91 47.82
N ILE A 1190 -8.01 -33.19 47.50
CA ILE A 1190 -7.27 -34.31 48.07
C ILE A 1190 -6.93 -34.05 49.54
N GLU A 1191 -6.55 -32.84 49.92
CA GLU A 1191 -6.28 -32.47 51.31
C GLU A 1191 -7.55 -32.55 52.16
N ASP A 1192 -8.68 -32.04 51.67
CA ASP A 1192 -9.97 -32.14 52.37
C ASP A 1192 -10.42 -33.60 52.57
N ALA A 1193 -10.29 -34.44 51.54
CA ALA A 1193 -10.63 -35.85 51.62
C ALA A 1193 -9.65 -36.67 52.48
N SER A 1194 -8.34 -36.35 52.43
CA SER A 1194 -7.32 -36.98 53.27
C SER A 1194 -7.46 -36.58 54.74
N ASN A 1195 -7.91 -35.35 55.02
CA ASN A 1195 -8.22 -34.89 56.37
C ASN A 1195 -9.48 -35.57 56.93
N ALA A 1196 -10.46 -35.89 56.07
CA ALA A 1196 -11.66 -36.62 56.44
C ALA A 1196 -11.45 -38.13 56.64
N ASN A 1197 -10.46 -38.74 55.96
CA ASN A 1197 -10.11 -40.15 56.15
C ASN A 1197 -8.59 -40.42 55.99
N PRO A 1198 -7.82 -40.44 57.10
CA PRO A 1198 -6.36 -40.60 57.08
C PRO A 1198 -5.84 -41.97 56.60
N SER A 1199 -6.73 -42.97 56.42
CA SER A 1199 -6.35 -44.34 56.06
C SER A 1199 -6.38 -44.63 54.56
N PHE A 1200 -6.76 -43.65 53.73
CA PHE A 1200 -6.91 -43.82 52.29
C PHE A 1200 -5.56 -43.77 51.54
N ASN A 1201 -5.43 -44.58 50.49
CA ASN A 1201 -4.27 -44.58 49.61
C ASN A 1201 -4.29 -43.34 48.70
N LYS A 1202 -3.27 -42.48 48.83
CA LYS A 1202 -3.13 -41.24 48.02
C LYS A 1202 -3.19 -41.50 46.52
N ARG A 1203 -2.60 -42.60 46.02
CA ARG A 1203 -2.63 -42.96 44.59
C ARG A 1203 -4.05 -43.18 44.08
N THR A 1204 -4.87 -43.89 44.86
CA THR A 1204 -6.27 -44.16 44.51
C THR A 1204 -7.08 -42.86 44.47
N MET A 1205 -6.79 -41.89 45.34
CA MET A 1205 -7.40 -40.57 45.29
C MET A 1205 -7.03 -39.77 44.03
N TYR A 1206 -5.78 -39.86 43.54
CA TYR A 1206 -5.36 -39.21 42.31
C TYR A 1206 -6.05 -39.81 41.07
N ASP A 1207 -6.13 -41.14 40.98
CA ASP A 1207 -6.82 -41.83 39.88
C ASP A 1207 -8.32 -41.48 39.86
N ASP A 1208 -8.95 -41.45 41.03
CA ASP A 1208 -10.35 -41.09 41.20
C ASP A 1208 -10.63 -39.61 40.91
N LEU A 1209 -9.69 -38.73 41.24
CA LEU A 1209 -9.80 -37.30 40.94
C LEU A 1209 -9.63 -36.99 39.45
N VAL A 1210 -8.74 -37.70 38.74
CA VAL A 1210 -8.64 -37.59 37.28
C VAL A 1210 -9.89 -38.14 36.62
N ARG A 1211 -10.44 -39.26 37.12
CA ARG A 1211 -11.74 -39.78 36.67
C ARG A 1211 -12.87 -38.79 36.90
N PHE A 1212 -12.87 -38.14 38.06
CA PHE A 1212 -13.80 -37.05 38.40
C PHE A 1212 -13.66 -35.89 37.42
N ALA A 1213 -12.45 -35.36 37.23
CA ALA A 1213 -12.15 -34.23 36.35
C ALA A 1213 -12.48 -34.51 34.87
N VAL A 1214 -12.12 -35.69 34.34
CA VAL A 1214 -12.52 -36.14 33.00
C VAL A 1214 -14.04 -36.31 32.91
N GLY A 1215 -14.67 -36.80 33.98
CA GLY A 1215 -16.12 -36.89 34.13
C GLY A 1215 -16.82 -35.53 34.01
N LEU A 1216 -16.19 -34.45 34.51
CA LEU A 1216 -16.69 -33.09 34.40
C LEU A 1216 -16.64 -32.58 32.95
N VAL A 1217 -15.50 -32.71 32.26
CA VAL A 1217 -15.30 -32.11 30.93
C VAL A 1217 -15.94 -32.91 29.80
N ARG A 1218 -16.05 -34.23 29.92
CA ARG A 1218 -16.68 -35.06 28.87
C ARG A 1218 -18.15 -34.73 28.61
N THR A 1219 -18.86 -34.14 29.58
CA THR A 1219 -20.28 -33.75 29.43
C THR A 1219 -20.52 -32.67 28.38
N ALA A 1220 -19.48 -31.88 28.05
CA ALA A 1220 -19.50 -30.92 26.95
C ALA A 1220 -19.02 -31.51 25.61
N HIS A 1221 -18.77 -32.83 25.54
CA HIS A 1221 -18.21 -33.51 24.38
C HIS A 1221 -19.11 -34.71 23.95
N PRO A 1222 -19.09 -35.11 22.67
CA PRO A 1222 -19.79 -36.31 22.21
C PRO A 1222 -19.22 -37.60 22.81
N THR A 1223 -20.08 -38.60 22.95
CA THR A 1223 -19.70 -39.99 23.23
C THR A 1223 -18.96 -40.60 22.03
N PRO A 1224 -18.36 -41.80 22.14
CA PRO A 1224 -17.85 -42.51 20.98
C PRO A 1224 -18.88 -42.76 19.88
N ALA A 1225 -20.16 -42.94 20.23
CA ALA A 1225 -21.23 -43.01 19.25
C ALA A 1225 -21.42 -41.67 18.55
N GLY A 1226 -21.46 -40.57 19.34
CA GLY A 1226 -21.56 -39.21 18.83
C GLY A 1226 -20.43 -38.81 17.88
N PHE A 1227 -19.17 -39.14 18.18
CA PHE A 1227 -18.05 -38.84 17.28
C PHE A 1227 -18.12 -39.55 15.92
N LYS A 1228 -18.99 -40.57 15.74
CA LYS A 1228 -19.26 -41.15 14.40
C LYS A 1228 -19.92 -40.14 13.47
N HIS A 1229 -20.74 -39.22 14.00
CA HIS A 1229 -21.39 -38.17 13.24
C HIS A 1229 -20.36 -37.18 12.68
N ALA A 1230 -19.45 -36.68 13.51
CA ALA A 1230 -18.33 -35.84 13.06
C ALA A 1230 -17.42 -36.57 12.05
N LYS A 1231 -17.18 -37.88 12.25
CA LYS A 1231 -16.47 -38.72 11.28
C LYS A 1231 -17.18 -38.77 9.93
N TRP A 1232 -18.51 -38.93 9.90
CA TRP A 1232 -19.30 -39.01 8.67
C TRP A 1232 -19.32 -37.70 7.89
N ALA A 1233 -19.56 -36.56 8.55
CA ALA A 1233 -19.47 -35.24 7.92
C ALA A 1233 -18.10 -35.03 7.27
N LEU A 1234 -17.04 -35.44 7.96
CA LEU A 1234 -15.67 -35.35 7.47
C LEU A 1234 -15.40 -36.30 6.29
N CYS A 1235 -15.89 -37.54 6.34
CA CYS A 1235 -15.85 -38.47 5.19
C CYS A 1235 -16.51 -37.87 3.95
N ASP A 1236 -17.72 -37.33 4.10
CA ASP A 1236 -18.47 -36.71 3.00
C ASP A 1236 -17.73 -35.50 2.43
N ALA A 1237 -17.21 -34.62 3.29
CA ALA A 1237 -16.40 -33.47 2.87
C ALA A 1237 -15.12 -33.89 2.10
N ILE A 1238 -14.42 -34.93 2.57
CA ILE A 1238 -13.25 -35.50 1.87
C ILE A 1238 -13.66 -36.03 0.49
N CYS A 1239 -14.77 -36.76 0.41
CA CYS A 1239 -15.25 -37.34 -0.84
C CYS A 1239 -15.76 -36.31 -1.86
N ARG A 1240 -16.43 -35.25 -1.40
CA ARG A 1240 -16.81 -34.12 -2.26
C ARG A 1240 -15.59 -33.37 -2.78
N ARG A 1241 -14.57 -33.18 -1.93
CA ARG A 1241 -13.33 -32.50 -2.30
C ARG A 1241 -12.49 -33.32 -3.29
N PHE A 1242 -12.51 -34.64 -3.16
CA PHE A 1242 -11.72 -35.57 -3.98
C PHE A 1242 -12.62 -36.65 -4.63
N PRO A 1243 -13.40 -36.31 -5.68
CA PRO A 1243 -14.40 -37.20 -6.27
C PRO A 1243 -13.82 -38.44 -6.98
N ASN A 1244 -12.53 -38.41 -7.35
CA ASN A 1244 -11.80 -39.52 -7.99
C ASN A 1244 -11.10 -40.44 -6.97
N THR A 1245 -11.51 -40.41 -5.71
CA THR A 1245 -10.98 -41.28 -4.65
C THR A 1245 -11.69 -42.64 -4.66
N ARG A 1246 -10.95 -43.72 -4.38
CA ARG A 1246 -11.53 -45.08 -4.36
C ARG A 1246 -12.64 -45.13 -3.30
N ASN A 1247 -13.80 -45.68 -3.66
CA ASN A 1247 -14.91 -45.98 -2.76
C ASN A 1247 -15.59 -44.78 -2.08
N CYS A 1248 -15.52 -43.58 -2.66
CA CYS A 1248 -16.46 -42.54 -2.27
C CYS A 1248 -17.90 -42.99 -2.56
N PRO A 1249 -18.75 -43.11 -1.53
CA PRO A 1249 -20.05 -43.77 -1.69
C PRO A 1249 -20.95 -42.91 -2.56
N ARG A 1250 -21.54 -43.51 -3.61
CA ARG A 1250 -22.58 -42.85 -4.43
C ARG A 1250 -23.90 -42.61 -3.68
N ASN A 1251 -24.03 -43.13 -2.45
CA ASN A 1251 -25.19 -42.98 -1.56
C ASN A 1251 -24.71 -42.76 -0.11
N ALA A 1252 -25.25 -41.75 0.56
CA ALA A 1252 -24.83 -41.18 1.85
C ALA A 1252 -24.82 -42.13 3.08
N THR A 1253 -25.05 -43.43 2.93
CA THR A 1253 -25.29 -44.34 4.06
C THR A 1253 -24.12 -45.22 4.48
N ASN A 1254 -22.96 -45.22 3.81
CA ASN A 1254 -21.81 -46.04 4.23
C ASN A 1254 -20.46 -45.36 3.95
N CYS A 1255 -19.91 -44.65 4.95
CA CYS A 1255 -18.45 -44.52 5.10
C CYS A 1255 -17.97 -45.73 5.91
N VAL A 1256 -18.02 -46.92 5.29
CA VAL A 1256 -17.32 -48.11 5.78
C VAL A 1256 -15.92 -48.02 5.25
#